data_AF-Q31MI1-F1
#
_entry.id   AF-Q31MI1-F1
#
_cell.length_a   1.000
_cell.length_b   1.000
_cell.length_c   1.000
_cell.angle_alpha   90.00
_cell.angle_beta   90.00
_cell.angle_gamma   90.00
#
_symmetry.space_group_name_H-M   'P 1'
#
loop_
_entity.id
_entity.type
_entity.pdbx_description
1 polymer ?
#
loop_
_entity_poly.entity_id
_entity_poly.type
_entity_poly.pdbx_seq_one_letter_code
_entity_poly.pdbx_strand_id
1 'polypeptide(L)'
;MAKNIILSAIVGYTYDKIDLFLTSALRNTSADILLIASSPSAQLRHQLLSSPRVKLVDVNLQGEPAEMVFRRFFIAKEILARIEADEILLSDARDVYFQSDPFGVQGVLFAEEPQLIANCKVNSSWIKKYLGEDEFQAISPNPILCGGNHVLDATKAFSLTLTTPEEIVGLPESLLALAAQAAQAAGETEATPEAGPWRITLDFPSFGPFLKYSQRRDLREQVYRAYIRRATEGDLDNRTLIQQILELRRQKAQLLGFNTYAELSLASKMAPSVEAVEGLLEELRVASWDAAIADLEALKAFAREQGAPEADDLKQWDISFWSERLREAKFAFNAEELRPYFPLPRVLEGLFGLCQRLFGIQIEAADGQAPIWQSDVRYFQVKNEQGEAIAAFYLDPYSRPAEKRGGAWMDDCLGRARFQLGDRSISRNPVAYLICNQTPPVGEQPSLMTFGEVETLFHEFGHGLQHMLTTVDHPGCSGINNVEWDAVELPSQFMENWCYDRATLFGMARHWQTGEPLPEAYYEKLLAARTFMAGSGMLRQINFSLLDLELHHRFDPQGTETVEAVRDRIAAKTSVLAPLPDDAFLCSFGHIFAGGYAAGYYSYKWAEVLSADAFSAFEEVDLSNEAAVQSLGRRFRDTVLAQGGSQHPLTVFVDFRGREPATEPLLRHSGLQAA
;
A
#
# COMPACT_ATOMS: atom_id res chain seq x y z
N MET A 1 21.67 41.02 -17.99
CA MET A 1 21.40 39.65 -18.47
C MET A 1 20.40 39.06 -17.53
N ALA A 2 19.38 38.41 -18.09
CA ALA A 2 18.46 37.62 -17.30
C ALA A 2 19.24 36.58 -16.48
N LYS A 3 18.99 36.49 -15.17
CA LYS A 3 19.72 35.54 -14.30
C LYS A 3 18.81 34.36 -14.00
N ASN A 4 19.08 33.24 -14.65
CA ASN A 4 18.45 31.97 -14.31
C ASN A 4 19.10 31.45 -13.02
N ILE A 5 18.28 31.05 -12.05
CA ILE A 5 18.76 30.59 -10.74
C ILE A 5 18.24 29.19 -10.43
N ILE A 6 19.13 28.32 -9.94
CA ILE A 6 18.77 27.06 -9.30
C ILE A 6 18.87 27.27 -7.79
N LEU A 7 17.75 27.22 -7.08
CA LEU A 7 17.71 27.35 -5.62
C LEU A 7 17.51 25.97 -4.99
N SER A 8 18.43 25.58 -4.11
CA SER A 8 18.45 24.22 -3.57
C SER A 8 18.83 24.13 -2.10
N ALA A 9 18.14 23.27 -1.34
CA ALA A 9 18.41 23.06 0.08
C ALA A 9 19.34 21.87 0.31
N ILE A 10 20.49 22.12 0.94
CA ILE A 10 21.53 21.12 1.23
C ILE A 10 21.66 20.79 2.73
N VAL A 11 20.60 21.01 3.50
CA VAL A 11 20.60 20.91 4.96
C VAL A 11 20.80 19.46 5.42
N GLY A 12 21.87 19.22 6.19
CA GLY A 12 22.21 17.89 6.72
C GLY A 12 22.92 16.97 5.72
N TYR A 13 23.35 17.47 4.55
CA TYR A 13 24.06 16.67 3.56
C TYR A 13 25.59 16.88 3.61
N THR A 14 26.32 15.82 3.27
CA THR A 14 27.76 15.84 3.03
C THR A 14 28.05 16.26 1.58
N TYR A 15 29.28 16.71 1.30
CA TYR A 15 29.66 17.14 -0.06
C TYR A 15 29.41 16.06 -1.11
N ASP A 16 29.75 14.80 -0.78
CA ASP A 16 29.59 13.66 -1.68
C ASP A 16 28.14 13.42 -2.13
N LYS A 17 27.16 13.82 -1.29
CA LYS A 17 25.72 13.73 -1.64
C LYS A 17 25.26 14.85 -2.57
N ILE A 18 26.01 15.95 -2.65
CA ILE A 18 25.67 17.17 -3.39
C ILE A 18 26.50 17.25 -4.69
N ASP A 19 27.64 16.56 -4.75
CA ASP A 19 28.62 16.67 -5.83
C ASP A 19 28.08 16.29 -7.21
N LEU A 20 27.29 15.22 -7.31
CA LEU A 20 26.64 14.79 -8.55
C LEU A 20 25.68 15.86 -9.10
N PHE A 21 24.87 16.44 -8.22
CA PHE A 21 23.96 17.54 -8.55
C PHE A 21 24.75 18.77 -9.02
N LEU A 22 25.78 19.20 -8.28
CA LEU A 22 26.57 20.36 -8.65
C LEU A 22 27.32 20.15 -9.96
N THR A 23 27.92 18.97 -10.15
CA THR A 23 28.62 18.62 -11.39
C THR A 23 27.66 18.64 -12.57
N SER A 24 26.47 18.06 -12.43
CA SER A 24 25.44 18.06 -13.49
C SER A 24 24.90 19.46 -13.77
N ALA A 25 24.52 20.21 -12.74
CA ALA A 25 23.95 21.55 -12.86
C ALA A 25 24.96 22.55 -13.46
N LEU A 26 26.23 22.48 -13.04
CA LEU A 26 27.29 23.33 -13.59
C LEU A 26 27.65 22.96 -15.03
N ARG A 27 27.56 21.69 -15.41
CA ARG A 27 27.87 21.21 -16.77
C ARG A 27 26.74 21.49 -17.77
N ASN A 28 25.49 21.30 -17.36
CA ASN A 28 24.34 21.28 -18.26
C ASN A 28 23.51 22.56 -18.24
N THR A 29 23.81 23.50 -17.33
CA THR A 29 23.10 24.79 -17.26
C THR A 29 24.11 25.93 -17.20
N SER A 30 23.67 27.14 -17.57
CA SER A 30 24.38 28.40 -17.33
C SER A 30 23.90 29.15 -16.09
N ALA A 31 22.93 28.59 -15.34
CA ALA A 31 22.30 29.22 -14.19
C ALA A 31 23.26 29.40 -12.99
N ASP A 32 23.04 30.43 -12.17
CA ASP A 32 23.69 30.54 -10.87
C ASP A 32 23.01 29.55 -9.89
N ILE A 33 23.79 28.89 -9.02
CA ILE A 33 23.29 27.90 -8.07
C ILE A 33 23.35 28.49 -6.67
N LEU A 34 22.20 28.59 -6.01
CA LEU A 34 22.07 29.08 -4.65
C LEU A 34 21.74 27.92 -3.71
N LEU A 35 22.67 27.57 -2.83
CA LEU A 35 22.54 26.46 -1.89
C LEU A 35 22.19 26.96 -0.50
N ILE A 36 21.10 26.46 0.08
CA ILE A 36 20.70 26.74 1.47
C ILE A 36 21.30 25.64 2.36
N ALA A 37 22.22 26.00 3.24
CA ALA A 37 22.87 25.06 4.16
C ALA A 37 22.62 25.45 5.61
N SER A 38 22.51 24.46 6.50
CA SER A 38 22.50 24.72 7.94
C SER A 38 23.83 24.39 8.57
N SER A 39 24.54 25.40 9.07
CA SER A 39 25.82 25.24 9.78
C SER A 39 26.81 24.31 9.04
N PRO A 40 27.08 24.51 7.75
CA PRO A 40 27.97 23.65 6.98
C PRO A 40 29.39 23.67 7.58
N SER A 41 30.05 22.51 7.61
CA SER A 41 31.45 22.45 8.06
C SER A 41 32.36 23.33 7.19
N ALA A 42 33.48 23.81 7.75
CA ALA A 42 34.43 24.61 6.99
C ALA A 42 34.94 23.88 5.72
N GLN A 43 35.11 22.56 5.81
CA GLN A 43 35.47 21.69 4.69
C GLN A 43 34.39 21.69 3.61
N LEU A 44 33.12 21.46 3.98
CA LEU A 44 32.00 21.48 3.06
C LEU A 44 31.85 22.85 2.37
N ARG A 45 31.99 23.93 3.13
CA ARG A 45 31.95 25.31 2.59
C ARG A 45 33.03 25.53 1.54
N HIS A 46 34.26 25.08 1.80
CA HIS A 46 35.37 25.19 0.85
C HIS A 46 35.11 24.39 -0.44
N GLN A 47 34.54 23.18 -0.32
CA GLN A 47 34.26 22.32 -1.47
C GLN A 47 33.11 22.86 -2.35
N LEU A 48 32.02 23.32 -1.74
CA LEU A 48 30.85 23.87 -2.45
C LEU A 48 31.18 25.16 -3.21
N LEU A 49 32.04 26.01 -2.66
CA LEU A 49 32.41 27.31 -3.24
C LEU A 49 33.60 27.24 -4.21
N SER A 50 33.97 26.03 -4.67
CA SER A 50 35.00 25.82 -5.68
C SER A 50 34.65 26.42 -7.05
N SER A 51 33.35 26.59 -7.34
CA SER A 51 32.85 27.25 -8.54
C SER A 51 32.29 28.65 -8.22
N PRO A 52 32.62 29.68 -9.03
CA PRO A 52 32.13 31.05 -8.79
C PRO A 52 30.61 31.19 -8.97
N ARG A 53 29.97 30.24 -9.67
CA ARG A 53 28.52 30.15 -9.91
C ARG A 53 27.75 29.55 -8.74
N VAL A 54 28.42 28.98 -7.75
CA VAL A 54 27.78 28.44 -6.54
C VAL A 54 27.85 29.49 -5.44
N LYS A 55 26.69 29.79 -4.86
CA LYS A 55 26.54 30.66 -3.69
C LYS A 55 25.91 29.86 -2.56
N LEU A 56 26.30 30.18 -1.34
CA LEU A 56 25.85 29.49 -0.14
C LEU A 56 25.10 30.46 0.76
N VAL A 57 23.85 30.13 1.09
CA VAL A 57 23.05 30.79 2.11
C VAL A 57 23.12 29.93 3.36
N ASP A 58 23.80 30.45 4.37
CA ASP A 58 23.92 29.78 5.67
C ASP A 58 22.71 30.16 6.53
N VAL A 59 21.97 29.16 6.98
CA VAL A 59 20.77 29.33 7.79
C VAL A 59 20.92 28.55 9.10
N ASN A 60 20.29 29.02 10.17
CA ASN A 60 20.28 28.27 11.42
C ASN A 60 19.00 27.44 11.50
N LEU A 61 19.06 26.19 11.04
CA LEU A 61 17.96 25.23 11.16
C LEU A 61 18.25 24.28 12.32
N GLN A 62 17.53 24.46 13.43
CA GLN A 62 17.44 23.53 14.56
C GLN A 62 15.97 23.08 14.70
N GLY A 63 15.73 21.81 15.06
CA GLY A 63 14.39 21.25 15.23
C GLY A 63 14.27 19.77 14.82
N GLU A 64 13.08 19.20 14.99
CA GLU A 64 12.73 17.82 14.59
C GLU A 64 12.75 17.65 13.04
N PRO A 65 12.99 16.44 12.47
CA PRO A 65 13.11 16.24 11.03
C PRO A 65 11.92 16.74 10.19
N ALA A 66 10.69 16.58 10.69
CA ALA A 66 9.50 17.11 10.03
C ALA A 66 9.52 18.65 9.95
N GLU A 67 9.94 19.30 11.04
CA GLU A 67 10.09 20.75 11.12
C GLU A 67 11.15 21.28 10.15
N MET A 68 12.23 20.51 9.96
CA MET A 68 13.30 20.83 9.04
C MET A 68 12.87 20.77 7.56
N VAL A 69 11.96 19.85 7.19
CA VAL A 69 11.41 19.78 5.82
C VAL A 69 10.61 21.05 5.51
N PHE A 70 9.75 21.50 6.43
CA PHE A 70 8.91 22.67 6.22
C PHE A 70 9.67 24.00 6.29
N ARG A 71 10.62 24.16 7.23
CA ARG A 71 11.42 25.40 7.32
C ARG A 71 12.25 25.69 6.06
N ARG A 72 12.67 24.66 5.31
CA ARG A 72 13.39 24.80 4.02
C ARG A 72 12.56 25.57 2.99
N PHE A 73 11.26 25.31 2.90
CA PHE A 73 10.37 25.98 1.95
C PHE A 73 10.18 27.46 2.27
N PHE A 74 10.07 27.82 3.55
CA PHE A 74 9.96 29.23 3.97
C PHE A 74 11.24 30.02 3.72
N ILE A 75 12.40 29.42 3.98
CA ILE A 75 13.69 30.03 3.67
C ILE A 75 13.84 30.24 2.17
N ALA A 76 13.45 29.25 1.35
CA ALA A 76 13.44 29.41 -0.09
C ALA A 76 12.55 30.59 -0.50
N LYS A 77 11.34 30.71 0.06
CA LYS A 77 10.44 31.86 -0.17
C LYS A 77 11.07 33.20 0.21
N GLU A 78 11.73 33.31 1.36
CA GLU A 78 12.41 34.55 1.78
C GLU A 78 13.55 34.95 0.83
N ILE A 79 14.28 33.96 0.32
CA ILE A 79 15.34 34.17 -0.66
C ILE A 79 14.74 34.63 -1.98
N LEU A 80 13.68 33.97 -2.47
CA LEU A 80 12.97 34.35 -3.70
C LEU A 80 12.45 35.78 -3.64
N ALA A 81 11.99 36.25 -2.47
CA ALA A 81 11.51 37.62 -2.28
C ALA A 81 12.63 38.69 -2.32
N ARG A 82 13.90 38.29 -2.29
CA ARG A 82 15.08 39.18 -2.24
C ARG A 82 16.00 39.06 -3.46
N ILE A 83 15.69 38.16 -4.39
CA ILE A 83 16.47 37.96 -5.61
C ILE A 83 15.68 38.42 -6.83
N GLU A 84 16.34 39.11 -7.77
CA GLU A 84 15.79 39.40 -9.08
C GLU A 84 16.29 38.33 -10.06
N ALA A 85 15.37 37.49 -10.55
CA ALA A 85 15.65 36.41 -11.50
C ALA A 85 14.44 36.21 -12.43
N ASP A 86 14.71 35.94 -13.71
CA ASP A 86 13.68 35.78 -14.74
C ASP A 86 13.09 34.36 -14.75
N GLU A 87 13.93 33.36 -14.45
CA GLU A 87 13.54 31.96 -14.36
C GLU A 87 14.20 31.32 -13.14
N ILE A 88 13.40 30.64 -12.31
CA ILE A 88 13.87 30.03 -11.07
C ILE A 88 13.47 28.56 -11.03
N LEU A 89 14.47 27.70 -10.90
CA LEU A 89 14.29 26.26 -10.67
C LEU A 89 14.47 25.98 -9.17
N LEU A 90 13.39 25.59 -8.50
CA LEU A 90 13.46 25.00 -7.17
C LEU A 90 13.85 23.53 -7.29
N SER A 91 14.93 23.14 -6.62
CA SER A 91 15.48 21.78 -6.71
C SER A 91 15.91 21.34 -5.31
N ASP A 92 15.59 20.13 -4.87
CA ASP A 92 16.34 19.55 -3.74
C ASP A 92 17.70 19.12 -4.30
N ALA A 93 18.79 19.21 -3.54
CA ALA A 93 20.15 18.93 -4.06
C ALA A 93 20.35 17.46 -4.47
N ARG A 94 19.30 16.65 -4.34
CA ARG A 94 19.15 15.31 -4.87
C ARG A 94 18.58 15.31 -6.30
N ASP A 95 17.68 16.25 -6.64
CA ASP A 95 16.74 16.14 -7.76
C ASP A 95 16.50 17.48 -8.48
N VAL A 96 16.95 17.57 -9.74
CA VAL A 96 16.41 18.49 -10.75
C VAL A 96 15.07 17.88 -11.22
N TYR A 97 13.94 18.52 -10.91
CA TYR A 97 12.60 17.96 -11.17
C TYR A 97 12.35 17.70 -12.67
N PHE A 98 11.74 16.58 -13.08
CA PHE A 98 10.77 15.74 -12.39
C PHE A 98 11.06 14.23 -12.49
N GLN A 99 11.09 13.52 -11.36
CA GLN A 99 10.82 12.06 -11.33
C GLN A 99 9.76 11.61 -10.31
N SER A 100 9.36 12.42 -9.33
CA SER A 100 8.18 12.18 -8.48
C SER A 100 7.82 13.41 -7.65
N ASP A 101 6.58 13.52 -7.18
CA ASP A 101 5.99 14.62 -6.37
C ASP A 101 6.88 15.14 -5.21
N PRO A 102 7.15 16.46 -5.10
CA PRO A 102 7.97 17.07 -4.05
C PRO A 102 7.37 17.06 -2.65
N PHE A 103 6.13 16.63 -2.47
CA PHE A 103 5.57 16.51 -1.14
C PHE A 103 5.92 15.20 -0.47
N GLY A 104 6.18 14.12 -1.20
CA GLY A 104 6.62 12.84 -0.63
C GLY A 104 5.80 12.39 0.60
N VAL A 105 4.59 12.90 0.80
CA VAL A 105 3.80 12.53 1.96
C VAL A 105 3.01 11.32 1.53
N GLN A 106 3.59 10.14 1.79
CA GLN A 106 2.73 8.99 2.02
C GLN A 106 1.76 9.37 3.15
N GLY A 107 0.49 9.56 2.80
CA GLY A 107 -0.56 9.93 3.75
C GLY A 107 -1.16 11.33 3.61
N VAL A 108 -0.76 12.16 2.64
CA VAL A 108 -1.59 13.29 2.18
C VAL A 108 -2.24 12.86 0.87
N LEU A 109 -3.54 12.63 0.93
CA LEU A 109 -4.31 12.12 -0.19
C LEU A 109 -5.23 13.25 -0.63
N PHE A 110 -5.01 13.71 -1.87
CA PHE A 110 -5.72 14.79 -2.55
C PHE A 110 -5.34 16.19 -2.04
N ALA A 111 -4.55 16.91 -2.85
CA ALA A 111 -4.22 18.31 -2.63
C ALA A 111 -5.23 19.20 -3.37
N GLU A 112 -5.72 20.24 -2.69
CA GLU A 112 -6.51 21.29 -3.33
C GLU A 112 -5.64 22.40 -3.92
N GLU A 113 -6.25 23.24 -4.75
CA GLU A 113 -5.67 24.51 -5.22
C GLU A 113 -5.19 25.40 -4.05
N PRO A 114 -4.29 26.39 -4.30
CA PRO A 114 -3.82 27.28 -3.26
C PRO A 114 -4.98 28.01 -2.56
N GLN A 115 -5.26 27.63 -1.31
CA GLN A 115 -6.25 28.30 -0.46
C GLN A 115 -5.56 29.13 0.62
N LEU A 116 -6.25 30.09 1.21
CA LEU A 116 -5.66 30.88 2.30
C LEU A 116 -5.33 29.97 3.49
N ILE A 117 -4.22 30.23 4.18
CA ILE A 117 -3.87 29.57 5.45
C ILE A 117 -5.03 29.65 6.44
N ALA A 118 -5.77 30.77 6.43
CA ALA A 118 -6.98 30.96 7.24
C ALA A 118 -8.04 29.88 7.03
N ASN A 119 -8.15 29.37 5.79
CA ASN A 119 -9.22 28.48 5.35
C ASN A 119 -8.79 27.01 5.40
N CYS A 120 -7.49 26.73 5.41
CA CYS A 120 -6.98 25.37 5.56
C CYS A 120 -7.06 24.94 7.02
N LYS A 121 -8.10 24.18 7.40
CA LYS A 121 -8.34 23.77 8.80
C LYS A 121 -7.16 23.00 9.42
N VAL A 122 -6.50 22.15 8.65
CA VAL A 122 -5.34 21.37 9.10
C VAL A 122 -4.15 22.29 9.41
N ASN A 123 -3.75 23.12 8.44
CA ASN A 123 -2.61 24.02 8.60
C ASN A 123 -2.91 25.14 9.60
N SER A 124 -4.10 25.73 9.60
CA SER A 124 -4.50 26.74 10.58
C SER A 124 -4.48 26.19 12.01
N SER A 125 -5.00 24.98 12.24
CA SER A 125 -5.00 24.36 13.57
C SER A 125 -3.58 24.09 14.06
N TRP A 126 -2.71 23.58 13.19
CA TRP A 126 -1.30 23.36 13.52
C TRP A 126 -0.54 24.68 13.75
N ILE A 127 -0.67 25.68 12.86
CA ILE A 127 -0.03 26.99 12.99
C ILE A 127 -0.46 27.66 14.30
N LYS A 128 -1.76 27.68 14.63
CA LYS A 128 -2.24 28.23 15.90
C LYS A 128 -1.69 27.50 17.12
N LYS A 129 -1.66 26.16 17.06
CA LYS A 129 -1.19 25.31 18.16
C LYS A 129 0.30 25.49 18.44
N TYR A 130 1.13 25.66 17.41
CA TYR A 130 2.58 25.60 17.54
C TYR A 130 3.30 26.94 17.36
N LEU A 131 2.74 27.87 16.57
CA LEU A 131 3.29 29.20 16.32
C LEU A 131 2.52 30.31 17.06
N GLY A 132 1.34 30.00 17.61
CA GLY A 132 0.51 30.95 18.33
C GLY A 132 -0.41 31.76 17.41
N GLU A 133 -1.39 32.43 18.02
CA GLU A 133 -2.45 33.13 17.28
C GLU A 133 -1.91 34.36 16.52
N ASP A 134 -0.92 35.07 17.06
CA ASP A 134 -0.33 36.26 16.42
C ASP A 134 0.39 35.92 15.11
N GLU A 135 1.18 34.84 15.11
CA GLU A 135 1.88 34.37 13.92
C GLU A 135 0.88 33.81 12.90
N PHE A 136 -0.15 33.10 13.37
CA PHE A 136 -1.26 32.67 12.51
C PHE A 136 -1.90 33.87 11.81
N GLN A 137 -2.28 34.93 12.53
CA GLN A 137 -2.94 36.09 11.92
C GLN A 137 -2.06 36.74 10.85
N ALA A 138 -0.74 36.85 11.10
CA ALA A 138 0.22 37.43 10.15
C ALA A 138 0.33 36.63 8.84
N ILE A 139 0.24 35.30 8.91
CA ILE A 139 0.38 34.43 7.74
C ILE A 139 -0.95 33.91 7.16
N SER A 140 -2.06 34.08 7.89
CA SER A 140 -3.40 33.62 7.53
C SER A 140 -3.87 34.05 6.12
N PRO A 141 -3.50 35.22 5.57
CA PRO A 141 -3.90 35.63 4.22
C PRO A 141 -2.99 35.08 3.11
N ASN A 142 -1.96 34.30 3.44
CA ASN A 142 -1.10 33.70 2.43
C ASN A 142 -1.75 32.44 1.86
N PRO A 143 -1.60 32.18 0.55
CA PRO A 143 -2.00 30.92 -0.04
C PRO A 143 -1.10 29.79 0.45
N ILE A 144 -1.69 28.63 0.72
CA ILE A 144 -1.03 27.37 1.07
C ILE A 144 -1.71 26.24 0.31
N LEU A 145 -0.92 25.25 -0.08
CA LEU A 145 -1.46 23.96 -0.50
C LEU A 145 -2.00 23.28 0.77
N CYS A 146 -3.32 23.18 0.90
CA CYS A 146 -3.90 22.44 2.00
C CYS A 146 -3.85 20.96 1.67
N GLY A 147 -2.83 20.29 2.17
CA GLY A 147 -2.78 18.83 2.16
C GLY A 147 -3.76 18.29 3.19
N GLY A 148 -4.83 17.65 2.72
CA GLY A 148 -5.72 16.85 3.54
C GLY A 148 -5.49 15.36 3.30
N ASN A 149 -5.97 14.52 4.20
CA ASN A 149 -6.21 13.13 3.87
C ASN A 149 -7.71 12.91 3.95
N HIS A 150 -8.43 13.39 2.93
CA HIS A 150 -9.90 13.38 2.92
C HIS A 150 -10.45 11.97 3.19
N VAL A 151 -9.76 10.94 2.71
CA VAL A 151 -10.15 9.53 2.93
C VAL A 151 -9.95 9.11 4.38
N LEU A 152 -8.82 9.44 5.01
CA LEU A 152 -8.56 9.14 6.43
C LEU A 152 -9.54 9.90 7.32
N ASP A 153 -9.74 11.19 7.06
CA ASP A 153 -10.66 12.02 7.84
C ASP A 153 -12.11 11.57 7.67
N ALA A 154 -12.55 11.20 6.45
CA ALA A 154 -13.86 10.62 6.22
C ALA A 154 -14.01 9.23 6.88
N THR A 155 -12.95 8.42 6.92
CA THR A 155 -12.94 7.13 7.62
C THR A 155 -13.10 7.32 9.13
N LYS A 156 -12.43 8.34 9.71
CA LYS A 156 -12.53 8.71 11.13
C LYS A 156 -13.87 9.33 11.52
N ALA A 157 -14.47 10.10 10.62
CA ALA A 157 -15.67 10.89 10.90
C ALA A 157 -16.90 10.01 11.17
N PHE A 158 -16.96 8.82 10.58
CA PHE A 158 -18.06 7.90 10.81
C PHE A 158 -17.88 7.10 12.11
N SER A 159 -18.98 6.99 12.85
CA SER A 159 -19.14 5.96 13.87
C SER A 159 -20.60 5.58 14.03
N LEU A 160 -20.86 4.30 14.25
CA LEU A 160 -22.15 3.78 14.64
C LEU A 160 -22.03 3.18 16.04
N THR A 161 -22.70 3.79 17.02
CA THR A 161 -22.73 3.28 18.40
C THR A 161 -23.94 2.37 18.58
N LEU A 162 -23.69 1.10 18.91
CA LEU A 162 -24.71 0.11 19.24
C LEU A 162 -24.87 0.07 20.75
N THR A 163 -26.11 -0.02 21.23
CA THR A 163 -26.46 0.11 22.66
C THR A 163 -27.39 -0.98 23.17
N THR A 164 -27.97 -1.78 22.26
CA THR A 164 -28.96 -2.81 22.60
C THR A 164 -28.52 -4.21 22.16
N PRO A 165 -28.92 -5.28 22.86
CA PRO A 165 -28.61 -6.66 22.46
C PRO A 165 -29.08 -7.01 21.04
N GLU A 166 -30.19 -6.43 20.59
CA GLU A 166 -30.79 -6.67 19.27
C GLU A 166 -29.94 -6.09 18.12
N GLU A 167 -29.09 -5.11 18.39
CA GLU A 167 -28.20 -4.48 17.41
C GLU A 167 -26.93 -5.29 17.15
N ILE A 168 -26.51 -6.12 18.12
CA ILE A 168 -25.27 -6.89 18.07
C ILE A 168 -25.46 -8.37 17.71
N VAL A 169 -26.69 -8.77 17.36
CA VAL A 169 -27.00 -10.18 17.05
C VAL A 169 -26.14 -10.67 15.89
N GLY A 170 -25.40 -11.75 16.15
CA GLY A 170 -24.51 -12.41 15.20
C GLY A 170 -23.08 -11.89 15.19
N LEU A 171 -22.78 -10.74 15.82
CA LEU A 171 -21.41 -10.23 15.90
C LEU A 171 -20.53 -11.18 16.74
N PRO A 172 -19.33 -11.55 16.27
CA PRO A 172 -18.44 -12.40 17.03
C PRO A 172 -17.82 -11.66 18.22
N GLU A 173 -17.40 -12.41 19.24
CA GLU A 173 -16.74 -11.88 20.44
C GLU A 173 -15.54 -10.99 20.10
N SER A 174 -14.76 -11.36 19.08
CA SER A 174 -13.60 -10.58 18.60
C SER A 174 -13.99 -9.16 18.15
N LEU A 175 -15.09 -9.01 17.41
CA LEU A 175 -15.59 -7.72 16.96
C LEU A 175 -16.24 -6.95 18.10
N LEU A 176 -16.98 -7.62 18.99
CA LEU A 176 -17.56 -6.97 20.17
C LEU A 176 -16.48 -6.37 21.06
N ALA A 177 -15.38 -7.10 21.26
CA ALA A 177 -14.29 -6.62 22.07
C ALA A 177 -13.55 -5.45 21.43
N LEU A 178 -13.29 -5.52 20.12
CA LEU A 178 -12.72 -4.39 19.36
C LEU A 178 -13.63 -3.16 19.40
N ALA A 179 -14.94 -3.34 19.23
CA ALA A 179 -15.91 -2.25 19.23
C ALA A 179 -16.09 -1.62 20.63
N ALA A 180 -16.01 -2.41 21.70
CA ALA A 180 -15.99 -1.90 23.07
C ALA A 180 -14.71 -1.10 23.35
N GLN A 181 -13.54 -1.59 22.93
CA GLN A 181 -12.28 -0.85 23.03
C GLN A 181 -12.33 0.48 22.25
N ALA A 182 -12.94 0.48 21.06
CA ALA A 182 -13.16 1.71 20.28
C ALA A 182 -14.12 2.69 20.98
N ALA A 183 -15.13 2.18 21.71
CA ALA A 183 -16.02 3.00 22.51
C ALA A 183 -15.28 3.63 23.71
N GLN A 184 -14.47 2.86 24.42
CA GLN A 184 -13.61 3.34 25.52
C GLN A 184 -12.66 4.45 25.04
N ALA A 185 -12.00 4.25 23.90
CA ALA A 185 -11.11 5.25 23.31
C ALA A 185 -11.85 6.54 22.90
N ALA A 186 -13.16 6.45 22.66
CA ALA A 186 -14.03 7.59 22.34
C ALA A 186 -14.67 8.25 23.59
N GLY A 187 -14.36 7.77 24.81
CA GLY A 187 -14.81 8.36 26.07
C GLY A 187 -15.83 7.51 26.86
N GLU A 188 -16.30 6.38 26.32
CA GLU A 188 -17.24 5.48 27.00
C GLU A 188 -16.49 4.48 27.88
N THR A 189 -15.93 4.94 29.01
CA THR A 189 -14.96 4.19 29.82
C THR A 189 -15.49 2.87 30.39
N GLU A 190 -16.80 2.75 30.56
CA GLU A 190 -17.45 1.56 31.11
C GLU A 190 -17.80 0.51 30.05
N ALA A 191 -17.49 0.75 28.76
CA ALA A 191 -17.84 -0.18 27.70
C ALA A 191 -17.10 -1.51 27.85
N THR A 192 -17.84 -2.62 27.80
CA THR A 192 -17.27 -3.99 27.77
C THR A 192 -17.81 -4.77 26.58
N PRO A 193 -17.14 -5.87 26.16
CA PRO A 193 -17.65 -6.73 25.10
C PRO A 193 -19.07 -7.25 25.36
N GLU A 194 -19.44 -7.48 26.63
CA GLU A 194 -20.73 -8.05 27.05
C GLU A 194 -21.82 -7.01 27.27
N ALA A 195 -21.47 -5.81 27.71
CA ALA A 195 -22.44 -4.80 28.15
C ALA A 195 -22.55 -3.58 27.22
N GLY A 196 -21.58 -3.37 26.32
CA GLY A 196 -21.53 -2.20 25.44
C GLY A 196 -21.34 -0.89 26.23
N PRO A 197 -21.46 0.28 25.57
CA PRO A 197 -21.77 0.45 24.15
C PRO A 197 -20.67 -0.06 23.22
N TRP A 198 -21.03 -0.43 21.99
CA TRP A 198 -20.08 -0.93 20.97
C TRP A 198 -19.97 0.08 19.83
N ARG A 199 -18.76 0.59 19.57
CA ARG A 199 -18.52 1.59 18.52
C ARG A 199 -17.99 0.93 17.24
N ILE A 200 -18.81 0.90 16.19
CA ILE A 200 -18.45 0.44 14.85
C ILE A 200 -17.86 1.60 14.04
N THR A 201 -16.75 1.34 13.36
CA THR A 201 -15.96 2.31 12.58
C THR A 201 -15.75 1.81 11.13
N LEU A 202 -15.15 2.64 10.27
CA LEU A 202 -14.93 2.30 8.86
C LEU A 202 -13.53 1.75 8.55
N ASP A 203 -12.64 1.64 9.53
CA ASP A 203 -11.39 0.89 9.33
C ASP A 203 -11.69 -0.60 9.20
N PHE A 204 -10.89 -1.28 8.37
CA PHE A 204 -11.24 -2.60 7.83
C PHE A 204 -11.47 -3.68 8.91
N PRO A 205 -10.70 -3.74 10.02
CA PRO A 205 -10.97 -4.67 11.12
C PRO A 205 -12.34 -4.50 11.80
N SER A 206 -12.97 -3.32 11.70
CA SER A 206 -14.34 -3.09 12.17
C SER A 206 -15.35 -3.33 11.04
N PHE A 207 -15.15 -2.66 9.91
CA PHE A 207 -16.06 -2.68 8.76
C PHE A 207 -16.29 -4.09 8.17
N GLY A 208 -15.20 -4.83 7.93
CA GLY A 208 -15.25 -6.13 7.26
C GLY A 208 -16.04 -7.17 8.07
N PRO A 209 -15.67 -7.44 9.32
CA PRO A 209 -16.42 -8.35 10.19
C PRO A 209 -17.87 -7.90 10.41
N PHE A 210 -18.14 -6.59 10.51
CA PHE A 210 -19.51 -6.11 10.69
C PHE A 210 -20.43 -6.52 9.52
N LEU A 211 -19.97 -6.38 8.27
CA LEU A 211 -20.74 -6.81 7.09
C LEU A 211 -20.85 -8.33 6.95
N LYS A 212 -19.88 -9.09 7.47
CA LYS A 212 -19.91 -10.57 7.43
C LYS A 212 -20.90 -11.15 8.44
N TYR A 213 -21.01 -10.55 9.62
CA TYR A 213 -21.62 -11.22 10.77
C TYR A 213 -22.90 -10.57 11.30
N SER A 214 -23.12 -9.26 11.09
CA SER A 214 -24.31 -8.58 11.60
C SER A 214 -25.58 -9.15 10.96
N GLN A 215 -26.50 -9.66 11.79
CA GLN A 215 -27.82 -10.11 11.30
C GLN A 215 -28.77 -8.95 11.01
N ARG A 216 -28.41 -7.72 11.41
CA ARG A 216 -29.20 -6.50 11.18
C ARG A 216 -28.92 -5.93 9.80
N ARG A 217 -29.70 -6.37 8.81
CA ARG A 217 -29.58 -5.94 7.40
C ARG A 217 -29.63 -4.42 7.23
N ASP A 218 -30.48 -3.75 7.99
CA ASP A 218 -30.59 -2.28 8.00
C ASP A 218 -29.28 -1.60 8.45
N LEU A 219 -28.61 -2.16 9.47
CA LEU A 219 -27.32 -1.65 9.92
C LEU A 219 -26.20 -2.01 8.94
N ARG A 220 -26.24 -3.20 8.31
CA ARG A 220 -25.32 -3.54 7.21
C ARG A 220 -25.41 -2.54 6.07
N GLU A 221 -26.62 -2.17 5.65
CA GLU A 221 -26.83 -1.15 4.63
C GLU A 221 -26.25 0.20 5.04
N GLN A 222 -26.52 0.64 6.28
CA GLN A 222 -26.00 1.92 6.81
C GLN A 222 -24.46 1.96 6.78
N VAL A 223 -23.80 0.93 7.30
CA VAL A 223 -22.34 0.85 7.36
C VAL A 223 -21.73 0.71 5.95
N TYR A 224 -22.33 -0.10 5.07
CA TYR A 224 -21.88 -0.25 3.68
C TYR A 224 -21.96 1.08 2.92
N ARG A 225 -23.10 1.78 2.97
CA ARG A 225 -23.29 3.07 2.31
C ARG A 225 -22.32 4.12 2.82
N ALA A 226 -22.08 4.16 4.14
CA ALA A 226 -21.08 5.06 4.72
C ALA A 226 -19.67 4.79 4.17
N TYR A 227 -19.31 3.52 3.97
CA TYR A 227 -17.99 3.14 3.46
C TYR A 227 -17.76 3.55 1.99
N ILE A 228 -18.75 3.32 1.11
CA ILE A 228 -18.62 3.62 -0.33
C ILE A 228 -18.77 5.11 -0.64
N ARG A 229 -19.30 5.91 0.29
CA ARG A 229 -19.46 7.37 0.18
C ARG A 229 -18.37 8.16 0.92
N ARG A 230 -17.31 7.51 1.40
CA ARG A 230 -16.22 8.23 2.05
C ARG A 230 -15.64 9.30 1.13
N ALA A 231 -15.36 10.47 1.70
CA ALA A 231 -14.80 11.62 1.01
C ALA A 231 -15.69 12.16 -0.14
N THR A 232 -16.99 12.34 0.13
CA THR A 232 -17.97 12.87 -0.86
C THR A 232 -18.79 14.06 -0.34
N GLU A 233 -18.52 14.54 0.88
CA GLU A 233 -19.33 15.55 1.55
C GLU A 233 -18.49 16.72 2.07
N GLY A 234 -19.00 17.94 1.93
CA GLY A 234 -18.40 19.16 2.49
C GLY A 234 -16.95 19.36 2.03
N ASP A 235 -16.10 19.77 2.98
CA ASP A 235 -14.67 20.03 2.76
C ASP A 235 -13.85 18.75 2.48
N LEU A 236 -14.46 17.55 2.55
CA LEU A 236 -13.78 16.27 2.31
C LEU A 236 -14.16 15.66 0.94
N ASP A 237 -14.87 16.38 0.08
CA ASP A 237 -15.34 15.85 -1.21
C ASP A 237 -14.21 15.75 -2.24
N ASN A 238 -13.86 14.53 -2.62
CA ASN A 238 -12.79 14.25 -3.59
C ASN A 238 -13.22 14.32 -5.06
N ARG A 239 -14.50 14.49 -5.39
CA ARG A 239 -14.97 14.44 -6.79
C ARG A 239 -14.32 15.49 -7.67
N THR A 240 -14.24 16.73 -7.19
CA THR A 240 -13.58 17.84 -7.91
C THR A 240 -12.08 17.59 -8.07
N LEU A 241 -11.44 17.03 -7.04
CA LEU A 241 -10.00 16.74 -7.03
C LEU A 241 -9.66 15.61 -8.02
N ILE A 242 -10.49 14.58 -8.10
CA ILE A 242 -10.35 13.51 -9.09
C ILE A 242 -10.41 14.10 -10.51
N GLN A 243 -11.38 14.98 -10.78
CA GLN A 243 -11.50 15.60 -12.10
C GLN A 243 -10.24 16.41 -12.46
N GLN A 244 -9.75 17.22 -11.53
CA GLN A 244 -8.52 18.01 -11.72
C GLN A 244 -7.30 17.13 -11.94
N ILE A 245 -7.16 16.03 -11.17
CA ILE A 245 -6.05 15.07 -11.33
C ILE A 245 -6.06 14.46 -12.72
N LEU A 246 -7.21 14.00 -13.22
CA LEU A 246 -7.32 13.39 -14.54
C LEU A 246 -7.00 14.39 -15.65
N GLU A 247 -7.47 15.63 -15.53
CA GLU A 247 -7.16 16.71 -16.46
C GLU A 247 -5.66 17.02 -16.50
N LEU A 248 -5.02 17.21 -15.34
CA LEU A 248 -3.59 17.48 -15.23
C LEU A 248 -2.74 16.32 -15.74
N ARG A 249 -3.16 15.07 -15.48
CA ARG A 249 -2.49 13.87 -16.00
C ARG A 249 -2.54 13.82 -17.52
N ARG A 250 -3.69 14.15 -18.12
CA ARG A 250 -3.82 14.25 -19.58
C ARG A 250 -2.92 15.34 -20.15
N GLN A 251 -2.92 16.54 -19.56
CA GLN A 251 -2.05 17.64 -19.99
C GLN A 251 -0.57 17.27 -19.89
N LYS A 252 -0.16 16.61 -18.79
CA LYS A 252 1.20 16.09 -18.61
C LYS A 252 1.60 15.13 -19.73
N ALA A 253 0.73 14.18 -20.08
CA ALA A 253 1.00 13.22 -21.16
C ALA A 253 1.22 13.92 -22.51
N GLN A 254 0.32 14.86 -22.85
CA GLN A 254 0.39 15.64 -24.09
C GLN A 254 1.67 16.49 -24.18
N LEU A 255 2.07 17.14 -23.08
CA LEU A 255 3.32 17.92 -23.01
C LEU A 255 4.56 17.06 -23.25
N LEU A 256 4.52 15.79 -22.86
CA LEU A 256 5.61 14.83 -23.03
C LEU A 256 5.53 14.07 -24.37
N GLY A 257 4.56 14.40 -25.22
CA GLY A 257 4.41 13.80 -26.56
C GLY A 257 3.66 12.46 -26.58
N PHE A 258 3.00 12.06 -25.49
CA PHE A 258 2.12 10.89 -25.42
C PHE A 258 0.67 11.29 -25.70
N ASN A 259 -0.14 10.38 -26.25
CA ASN A 259 -1.55 10.66 -26.51
C ASN A 259 -2.37 10.64 -25.22
N THR A 260 -2.02 9.74 -24.30
CA THR A 260 -2.77 9.51 -23.05
C THR A 260 -1.84 9.30 -21.86
N TYR A 261 -2.37 9.49 -20.64
CA TYR A 261 -1.59 9.24 -19.43
C TYR A 261 -1.25 7.76 -19.26
N ALA A 262 -2.14 6.86 -19.71
CA ALA A 262 -1.84 5.43 -19.73
C ALA A 262 -0.59 5.10 -20.57
N GLU A 263 -0.46 5.65 -21.79
CA GLU A 263 0.75 5.44 -22.61
C GLU A 263 2.02 5.95 -21.90
N LEU A 264 1.95 7.14 -21.28
CA LEU A 264 3.05 7.68 -20.47
C LEU A 264 3.40 6.76 -19.29
N SER A 265 2.38 6.22 -18.61
CA SER A 265 2.54 5.35 -17.44
C SER A 265 3.16 4.00 -17.81
N LEU A 266 2.81 3.45 -18.98
CA LEU A 266 3.33 2.18 -19.48
C LEU A 266 4.76 2.29 -20.04
N ALA A 267 5.23 3.48 -20.41
CA ALA A 267 6.56 3.68 -20.98
C ALA A 267 7.72 3.26 -20.06
N SER A 268 7.47 3.11 -18.75
CA SER A 268 8.41 2.61 -17.75
C SER A 268 7.91 1.34 -17.05
N LYS A 269 7.06 0.56 -17.72
CA LYS A 269 6.50 -0.72 -17.22
C LYS A 269 6.88 -1.87 -18.15
N MET A 270 6.71 -3.10 -17.69
CA MET A 270 6.96 -4.34 -18.43
C MET A 270 5.92 -4.57 -19.53
N ALA A 271 4.66 -4.20 -19.30
CA ALA A 271 3.60 -4.34 -20.27
C ALA A 271 3.89 -3.48 -21.51
N PRO A 272 3.91 -4.08 -22.71
CA PRO A 272 4.41 -3.39 -23.90
C PRO A 272 3.44 -2.35 -24.46
N SER A 273 2.15 -2.45 -24.13
CA SER A 273 1.11 -1.51 -24.59
C SER A 273 -0.18 -1.62 -23.79
N VAL A 274 -1.08 -0.64 -23.96
CA VAL A 274 -2.42 -0.66 -23.35
C VAL A 274 -3.22 -1.86 -23.83
N GLU A 275 -3.10 -2.22 -25.11
CA GLU A 275 -3.79 -3.37 -25.71
C GLU A 275 -3.34 -4.70 -25.13
N ALA A 276 -2.05 -4.83 -24.77
CA ALA A 276 -1.55 -6.03 -24.11
C ALA A 276 -2.15 -6.19 -22.71
N VAL A 277 -2.29 -5.08 -21.97
CA VAL A 277 -2.96 -5.05 -20.66
C VAL A 277 -4.45 -5.42 -20.81
N GLU A 278 -5.16 -4.80 -21.75
CA GLU A 278 -6.57 -5.12 -22.02
C GLU A 278 -6.75 -6.58 -22.44
N GLY A 279 -5.82 -7.13 -23.23
CA GLY A 279 -5.83 -8.53 -23.65
C GLY A 279 -5.75 -9.50 -22.47
N LEU A 280 -4.81 -9.29 -21.54
CA LEU A 280 -4.71 -10.11 -20.33
C LEU A 280 -5.96 -9.96 -19.45
N LEU A 281 -6.42 -8.73 -19.21
CA LEU A 281 -7.59 -8.49 -18.37
C LEU A 281 -8.86 -9.11 -18.95
N GLU A 282 -9.02 -9.08 -20.28
CA GLU A 282 -10.15 -9.73 -20.96
C GLU A 282 -10.08 -11.25 -20.88
N GLU A 283 -8.90 -11.86 -21.03
CA GLU A 283 -8.70 -13.31 -20.84
C GLU A 283 -9.18 -13.74 -19.46
N LEU A 284 -8.71 -13.05 -18.41
CA LEU A 284 -9.10 -13.32 -17.03
C LEU A 284 -10.59 -13.05 -16.79
N ARG A 285 -11.15 -11.99 -17.42
CA ARG A 285 -12.57 -11.62 -17.28
C ARG A 285 -13.47 -12.70 -17.83
N VAL A 286 -13.16 -13.20 -19.03
CA VAL A 286 -13.90 -14.27 -19.69
C VAL A 286 -13.86 -15.55 -18.86
N ALA A 287 -12.70 -15.94 -18.35
CA ALA A 287 -12.56 -17.11 -17.48
C ALA A 287 -13.34 -17.01 -16.16
N SER A 288 -13.58 -15.79 -15.68
CA SER A 288 -14.20 -15.53 -14.37
C SER A 288 -15.71 -15.29 -14.41
N TRP A 289 -16.26 -14.92 -15.57
CA TRP A 289 -17.63 -14.41 -15.68
C TRP A 289 -18.69 -15.42 -15.24
N ASP A 290 -18.64 -16.63 -15.80
CA ASP A 290 -19.63 -17.67 -15.48
C ASP A 290 -19.51 -18.15 -14.02
N ALA A 291 -18.28 -18.20 -13.50
CA ALA A 291 -18.03 -18.51 -12.09
C ALA A 291 -18.63 -17.45 -11.15
N ALA A 292 -18.49 -16.16 -11.47
CA ALA A 292 -19.10 -15.08 -10.67
C ALA A 292 -20.64 -15.09 -10.73
N ILE A 293 -21.24 -15.45 -11.86
CA ILE A 293 -22.69 -15.65 -11.95
C ILE A 293 -23.11 -16.82 -11.04
N ALA A 294 -22.39 -17.94 -11.12
CA ALA A 294 -22.65 -19.10 -10.28
C ALA A 294 -22.50 -18.77 -8.79
N ASP A 295 -21.51 -17.94 -8.42
CA ASP A 295 -21.35 -17.44 -7.05
C ASP A 295 -22.60 -16.70 -6.58
N LEU A 296 -23.05 -15.69 -7.33
CA LEU A 296 -24.23 -14.90 -6.95
C LEU A 296 -25.50 -15.76 -6.87
N GLU A 297 -25.70 -16.67 -7.81
CA GLU A 297 -26.87 -17.57 -7.78
C GLU A 297 -26.80 -18.57 -6.62
N ALA A 298 -25.60 -19.05 -6.25
CA ALA A 298 -25.42 -19.86 -5.05
C ALA A 298 -25.76 -19.08 -3.77
N LEU A 299 -25.41 -17.79 -3.68
CA LEU A 299 -25.80 -16.94 -2.56
C LEU A 299 -27.31 -16.76 -2.48
N LYS A 300 -27.98 -16.45 -3.60
CA LYS A 300 -29.45 -16.32 -3.64
C LYS A 300 -30.16 -17.61 -3.28
N ALA A 301 -29.70 -18.74 -3.82
CA ALA A 301 -30.24 -20.06 -3.51
C ALA A 301 -30.12 -20.37 -2.03
N PHE A 302 -28.93 -20.18 -1.46
CA PHE A 302 -28.69 -20.42 -0.04
C PHE A 302 -29.51 -19.47 0.86
N ALA A 303 -29.59 -18.18 0.52
CA ALA A 303 -30.44 -17.23 1.25
C ALA A 303 -31.93 -17.64 1.22
N ARG A 304 -32.41 -18.17 0.08
CA ARG A 304 -33.78 -18.68 -0.08
C ARG A 304 -34.03 -19.91 0.78
N GLU A 305 -33.07 -20.83 0.85
CA GLU A 305 -33.12 -22.00 1.72
C GLU A 305 -33.21 -21.63 3.22
N GLN A 306 -32.55 -20.54 3.62
CA GLN A 306 -32.64 -19.99 4.98
C GLN A 306 -33.92 -19.17 5.22
N GLY A 307 -34.81 -19.03 4.22
CA GLY A 307 -36.06 -18.28 4.34
C GLY A 307 -35.88 -16.76 4.40
N ALA A 308 -34.76 -16.24 3.91
CA ALA A 308 -34.46 -14.81 3.94
C ALA A 308 -35.35 -14.02 2.97
N PRO A 309 -36.03 -12.95 3.43
CA PRO A 309 -36.91 -12.15 2.57
C PRO A 309 -36.15 -11.42 1.44
N GLU A 310 -34.86 -11.14 1.61
CA GLU A 310 -34.00 -10.51 0.61
C GLU A 310 -33.42 -11.47 -0.44
N ALA A 311 -33.68 -12.78 -0.35
CA ALA A 311 -33.00 -13.80 -1.16
C ALA A 311 -33.08 -13.58 -2.69
N ASP A 312 -34.20 -13.05 -3.18
CA ASP A 312 -34.41 -12.79 -4.61
C ASP A 312 -33.91 -11.39 -5.05
N ASP A 313 -33.48 -10.54 -4.11
CA ASP A 313 -32.97 -9.18 -4.36
C ASP A 313 -31.78 -8.84 -3.43
N LEU A 314 -30.77 -9.72 -3.42
CA LEU A 314 -29.52 -9.48 -2.69
C LEU A 314 -28.85 -8.19 -3.17
N LYS A 315 -28.51 -7.33 -2.21
CA LYS A 315 -27.76 -6.09 -2.45
C LYS A 315 -26.31 -6.25 -2.01
N GLN A 316 -25.50 -5.24 -2.29
CA GLN A 316 -24.07 -5.23 -2.02
C GLN A 316 -23.74 -5.45 -0.53
N TRP A 317 -24.56 -4.90 0.37
CA TRP A 317 -24.45 -5.09 1.83
C TRP A 317 -24.91 -6.46 2.32
N ASP A 318 -25.47 -7.29 1.43
CA ASP A 318 -25.86 -8.67 1.73
C ASP A 318 -24.81 -9.69 1.27
N ILE A 319 -23.96 -9.33 0.30
CA ILE A 319 -22.99 -10.25 -0.30
C ILE A 319 -22.05 -10.82 0.76
N SER A 320 -21.32 -9.97 1.50
CA SER A 320 -20.38 -10.44 2.53
C SER A 320 -21.04 -11.32 3.60
N PHE A 321 -22.28 -11.00 3.99
CA PHE A 321 -23.04 -11.76 4.98
C PHE A 321 -23.39 -13.15 4.44
N TRP A 322 -24.06 -13.24 3.29
CA TRP A 322 -24.45 -14.52 2.71
C TRP A 322 -23.27 -15.35 2.24
N SER A 323 -22.19 -14.71 1.79
CA SER A 323 -20.93 -15.39 1.48
C SER A 323 -20.32 -16.06 2.71
N GLU A 324 -20.36 -15.43 3.88
CA GLU A 324 -19.87 -16.03 5.12
C GLU A 324 -20.78 -17.18 5.57
N ARG A 325 -22.11 -16.97 5.58
CA ARG A 325 -23.08 -18.02 5.95
C ARG A 325 -23.01 -19.24 5.03
N LEU A 326 -22.86 -19.03 3.71
CA LEU A 326 -22.69 -20.12 2.74
C LEU A 326 -21.36 -20.84 2.96
N ARG A 327 -20.28 -20.12 3.24
CA ARG A 327 -18.96 -20.73 3.52
C ARG A 327 -19.00 -21.61 4.76
N GLU A 328 -19.62 -21.12 5.83
CA GLU A 328 -19.83 -21.87 7.07
C GLU A 328 -20.60 -23.15 6.82
N ALA A 329 -21.71 -23.09 6.09
CA ALA A 329 -22.52 -24.26 5.77
C ALA A 329 -21.80 -25.23 4.83
N LYS A 330 -21.15 -24.73 3.78
CA LYS A 330 -20.51 -25.55 2.73
C LYS A 330 -19.26 -26.28 3.22
N PHE A 331 -18.46 -25.64 4.07
CA PHE A 331 -17.18 -26.19 4.53
C PHE A 331 -17.19 -26.60 6.01
N ALA A 332 -18.33 -26.44 6.71
CA ALA A 332 -18.43 -26.62 8.16
C ALA A 332 -17.31 -25.86 8.90
N PHE A 333 -17.08 -24.61 8.48
CA PHE A 333 -15.88 -23.83 8.78
C PHE A 333 -16.23 -22.39 9.12
N ASN A 334 -15.89 -21.95 10.32
CA ASN A 334 -16.03 -20.56 10.73
C ASN A 334 -14.65 -19.91 10.83
N ALA A 335 -14.45 -18.78 10.14
CA ALA A 335 -13.17 -18.06 10.15
C ALA A 335 -12.75 -17.59 11.55
N GLU A 336 -13.70 -17.35 12.47
CA GLU A 336 -13.41 -16.98 13.86
C GLU A 336 -12.82 -18.15 14.67
N GLU A 337 -13.13 -19.40 14.33
CA GLU A 337 -12.54 -20.58 15.00
C GLU A 337 -11.04 -20.72 14.71
N LEU A 338 -10.55 -20.10 13.63
CA LEU A 338 -9.13 -20.10 13.30
C LEU A 338 -8.33 -19.04 14.02
N ARG A 339 -8.94 -17.90 14.40
CA ARG A 339 -8.22 -16.78 15.02
C ARG A 339 -7.33 -17.20 16.18
N PRO A 340 -7.78 -18.07 17.12
CA PRO A 340 -6.93 -18.55 18.21
C PRO A 340 -5.64 -19.24 17.76
N TYR A 341 -5.58 -19.78 16.55
CA TYR A 341 -4.42 -20.50 16.00
C TYR A 341 -3.43 -19.60 15.27
N PHE A 342 -3.78 -18.34 14.99
CA PHE A 342 -2.89 -17.39 14.30
C PHE A 342 -2.57 -16.16 15.15
N PRO A 343 -1.99 -16.31 16.36
CA PRO A 343 -1.45 -15.17 17.09
C PRO A 343 -0.21 -14.63 16.35
N LEU A 344 -0.11 -13.31 16.18
CA LEU A 344 0.98 -12.66 15.43
C LEU A 344 2.40 -13.20 15.76
N PRO A 345 2.79 -13.42 17.03
CA PRO A 345 4.11 -13.99 17.33
C PRO A 345 4.37 -15.36 16.68
N ARG A 346 3.37 -16.25 16.61
CA ARG A 346 3.51 -17.57 15.98
C ARG A 346 3.51 -17.48 14.46
N VAL A 347 2.74 -16.55 13.91
CA VAL A 347 2.76 -16.24 12.47
C VAL A 347 4.15 -15.76 12.05
N LEU A 348 4.78 -14.87 12.83
CA LEU A 348 6.17 -14.44 12.59
C LEU A 348 7.16 -15.59 12.70
N GLU A 349 7.04 -16.46 13.71
CA GLU A 349 7.89 -17.66 13.82
C GLU A 349 7.80 -18.55 12.57
N GLY A 350 6.59 -18.84 12.08
CA GLY A 350 6.40 -19.64 10.87
C GLY A 350 6.91 -18.95 9.61
N LEU A 351 6.66 -17.65 9.45
CA LEU A 351 7.18 -16.84 8.35
C LEU A 351 8.71 -16.81 8.33
N PHE A 352 9.36 -16.64 9.49
CA PHE A 352 10.81 -16.65 9.58
C PHE A 352 11.40 -18.04 9.34
N GLY A 353 10.72 -19.09 9.81
CA GLY A 353 11.07 -20.48 9.50
C GLY A 353 11.00 -20.78 8.01
N LEU A 354 9.98 -20.28 7.31
CA LEU A 354 9.87 -20.35 5.85
C LEU A 354 11.04 -19.64 5.16
N CYS A 355 11.39 -18.44 5.62
CA CYS A 355 12.51 -17.68 5.05
C CYS A 355 13.86 -18.38 5.22
N GLN A 356 14.06 -19.04 6.36
CA GLN A 356 15.22 -19.89 6.58
C GLN A 356 15.23 -21.09 5.62
N ARG A 357 14.08 -21.77 5.48
CA ARG A 357 13.89 -22.91 4.58
C ARG A 357 14.23 -22.53 3.13
N LEU A 358 13.56 -21.52 2.58
CA LEU A 358 13.67 -21.15 1.17
C LEU A 358 14.92 -20.34 0.84
N PHE A 359 15.28 -19.37 1.67
CA PHE A 359 16.28 -18.35 1.31
C PHE A 359 17.57 -18.45 2.12
N GLY A 360 17.60 -19.26 3.18
CA GLY A 360 18.79 -19.47 4.02
C GLY A 360 19.09 -18.30 4.94
N ILE A 361 18.11 -17.44 5.20
CA ILE A 361 18.28 -16.29 6.08
C ILE A 361 17.74 -16.58 7.47
N GLN A 362 18.34 -15.96 8.47
CA GLN A 362 17.89 -16.00 9.86
C GLN A 362 17.37 -14.63 10.25
N ILE A 363 16.20 -14.58 10.89
CA ILE A 363 15.56 -13.34 11.30
C ILE A 363 15.42 -13.36 12.83
N GLU A 364 15.91 -12.32 13.48
CA GLU A 364 15.92 -12.22 14.94
C GLU A 364 15.38 -10.86 15.37
N ALA A 365 14.64 -10.84 16.48
CA ALA A 365 14.22 -9.61 17.11
C ALA A 365 15.45 -8.80 17.59
N ALA A 366 15.46 -7.52 17.24
CA ALA A 366 16.51 -6.56 17.57
C ALA A 366 15.92 -5.30 18.21
N ASP A 367 14.75 -5.43 18.86
CA ASP A 367 14.05 -4.34 19.54
C ASP A 367 15.01 -3.57 20.47
N GLY A 368 14.95 -2.24 20.43
CA GLY A 368 15.84 -1.36 21.18
C GLY A 368 17.19 -1.04 20.51
N GLN A 369 17.55 -1.70 19.41
CA GLN A 369 18.76 -1.36 18.63
C GLN A 369 18.53 -0.19 17.66
N ALA A 370 17.28 0.16 17.38
CA ALA A 370 16.89 1.29 16.55
C ALA A 370 15.76 2.09 17.21
N PRO A 371 15.68 3.42 16.98
CA PRO A 371 14.57 4.23 17.47
C PRO A 371 13.26 3.84 16.78
N ILE A 372 12.16 3.94 17.52
CA ILE A 372 10.80 3.63 17.07
C ILE A 372 9.88 4.84 17.27
N TRP A 373 8.83 4.95 16.46
CA TRP A 373 7.85 6.06 16.54
C TRP A 373 6.62 5.73 17.41
N GLN A 374 6.36 4.45 17.65
CA GLN A 374 5.21 3.99 18.43
C GLN A 374 5.57 2.66 19.13
N SER A 375 4.94 2.37 20.27
CA SER A 375 5.34 1.28 21.18
C SER A 375 5.12 -0.14 20.65
N ASP A 376 4.21 -0.32 19.69
CA ASP A 376 3.90 -1.61 19.07
C ASP A 376 4.82 -1.92 17.88
N VAL A 377 5.67 -0.96 17.48
CA VAL A 377 6.63 -1.14 16.39
C VAL A 377 7.73 -2.10 16.84
N ARG A 378 7.91 -3.17 16.06
CA ARG A 378 8.97 -4.16 16.27
C ARG A 378 10.14 -3.92 15.32
N TYR A 379 11.35 -4.21 15.75
CA TYR A 379 12.55 -4.12 14.90
C TYR A 379 13.26 -5.48 14.83
N PHE A 380 13.66 -5.88 13.62
CA PHE A 380 14.27 -7.19 13.36
C PHE A 380 15.54 -7.04 12.53
N GLN A 381 16.51 -7.92 12.78
CA GLN A 381 17.73 -8.05 12.00
C GLN A 381 17.67 -9.32 11.14
N VAL A 382 18.15 -9.22 9.90
CA VAL A 382 18.26 -10.34 8.95
C VAL A 382 19.72 -10.72 8.78
N LYS A 383 20.04 -12.00 8.97
CA LYS A 383 21.38 -12.57 8.83
C LYS A 383 21.45 -13.60 7.71
N ASN A 384 22.59 -13.69 7.03
CA ASN A 384 22.87 -14.75 6.06
C ASN A 384 23.25 -16.08 6.76
N GLU A 385 23.53 -17.12 5.98
CA GLU A 385 23.94 -18.44 6.47
C GLU A 385 25.26 -18.42 7.25
N GLN A 386 26.10 -17.40 7.04
CA GLN A 386 27.36 -17.17 7.75
C GLN A 386 27.16 -16.43 9.09
N GLY A 387 25.93 -16.03 9.41
CA GLY A 387 25.59 -15.27 10.61
C GLY A 387 25.87 -13.76 10.51
N GLU A 388 26.18 -13.26 9.32
CA GLU A 388 26.45 -11.84 9.08
C GLU A 388 25.14 -11.09 8.88
N ALA A 389 24.99 -9.93 9.54
CA ALA A 389 23.85 -9.06 9.33
C ALA A 389 23.86 -8.47 7.93
N ILE A 390 22.84 -8.76 7.13
CA ILE A 390 22.71 -8.31 5.74
C ILE A 390 21.61 -7.27 5.55
N ALA A 391 20.60 -7.23 6.43
CA ALA A 391 19.50 -6.26 6.37
C ALA A 391 18.81 -6.11 7.73
N ALA A 392 17.83 -5.21 7.81
CA ALA A 392 16.92 -5.09 8.94
C ALA A 392 15.52 -4.62 8.47
N PHE A 393 14.52 -4.72 9.33
CA PHE A 393 13.21 -4.14 9.05
C PHE A 393 12.46 -3.76 10.32
N TYR A 394 11.55 -2.79 10.17
CA TYR A 394 10.52 -2.47 11.14
C TYR A 394 9.20 -3.12 10.75
N LEU A 395 8.42 -3.53 11.75
CA LEU A 395 7.03 -3.97 11.58
C LEU A 395 6.11 -3.10 12.43
N ASP A 396 5.18 -2.38 11.79
CA ASP A 396 4.07 -1.66 12.45
C ASP A 396 2.74 -2.35 12.07
N PRO A 397 2.28 -3.33 12.88
CA PRO A 397 1.28 -4.30 12.42
C PRO A 397 -0.18 -3.83 12.56
N TYR A 398 -0.50 -2.98 13.54
CA TYR A 398 -1.89 -2.82 14.00
C TYR A 398 -2.62 -1.64 13.37
N SER A 399 -3.95 -1.78 13.24
CA SER A 399 -4.85 -0.67 12.88
C SER A 399 -4.83 0.41 13.97
N ARG A 400 -4.62 1.66 13.56
CA ARG A 400 -4.70 2.85 14.43
C ARG A 400 -5.34 4.01 13.66
N PRO A 401 -6.65 3.95 13.35
CA PRO A 401 -7.29 4.86 12.41
C PRO A 401 -7.26 6.32 12.86
N ALA A 402 -7.01 6.60 14.14
CA ALA A 402 -6.80 7.94 14.67
C ALA A 402 -5.59 8.67 14.05
N GLU A 403 -4.58 7.96 13.56
CA GLU A 403 -3.31 8.55 13.10
C GLU A 403 -2.61 7.79 11.96
N LYS A 404 -3.06 6.58 11.61
CA LYS A 404 -2.45 5.70 10.61
C LYS A 404 -3.37 5.50 9.41
N ARG A 405 -2.80 5.62 8.20
CA ARG A 405 -3.49 5.30 6.93
C ARG A 405 -3.89 3.82 6.91
N GLY A 406 -5.09 3.52 6.41
CA GLY A 406 -5.54 2.14 6.20
C GLY A 406 -4.81 1.40 5.07
N GLY A 407 -5.05 0.09 4.95
CA GLY A 407 -4.38 -0.80 3.98
C GLY A 407 -3.16 -1.50 4.58
N ALA A 408 -2.29 -2.02 3.73
CA ALA A 408 -0.97 -2.51 4.09
C ALA A 408 0.02 -2.05 3.00
N TRP A 409 1.28 -1.87 3.37
CA TRP A 409 2.34 -1.50 2.42
C TRP A 409 3.73 -1.78 3.01
N MET A 410 4.69 -1.91 2.10
CA MET A 410 6.11 -1.86 2.37
C MET A 410 6.68 -0.51 1.89
N ASP A 411 7.67 0.01 2.60
CA ASP A 411 8.40 1.22 2.21
C ASP A 411 9.90 1.06 2.51
N ASP A 412 10.77 1.75 1.78
CA ASP A 412 12.21 1.71 2.04
C ASP A 412 12.63 2.72 3.12
N CYS A 413 13.34 2.24 4.14
CA CYS A 413 13.98 3.12 5.13
C CYS A 413 15.39 3.50 4.65
N LEU A 414 16.17 2.49 4.27
CA LEU A 414 17.50 2.64 3.68
C LEU A 414 17.62 1.63 2.53
N GLY A 415 18.00 2.07 1.34
CA GLY A 415 18.38 1.16 0.25
C GLY A 415 19.80 0.59 0.41
N ARG A 416 20.03 -0.64 -0.06
CA ARG A 416 21.39 -1.17 -0.15
C ARG A 416 22.25 -0.29 -1.06
N ALA A 417 23.49 -0.06 -0.66
CA ALA A 417 24.40 0.76 -1.45
C ALA A 417 25.85 0.42 -1.15
N ARG A 418 26.72 0.52 -2.16
CA ARG A 418 28.17 0.53 -1.98
C ARG A 418 28.77 1.80 -2.57
N PHE A 419 29.49 2.53 -1.74
CA PHE A 419 30.16 3.78 -2.11
C PHE A 419 31.68 3.59 -2.08
N GLN A 420 32.39 4.30 -2.95
CA GLN A 420 33.84 4.42 -2.89
C GLN A 420 34.20 5.80 -2.32
N LEU A 421 34.99 5.81 -1.26
CA LEU A 421 35.52 7.01 -0.62
C LEU A 421 37.05 6.93 -0.61
N GLY A 422 37.67 7.45 -1.67
CA GLY A 422 39.10 7.22 -1.95
C GLY A 422 39.35 5.73 -2.20
N ASP A 423 40.31 5.15 -1.47
CA ASP A 423 40.64 3.71 -1.56
C ASP A 423 39.73 2.82 -0.67
N ARG A 424 38.73 3.41 0.01
CA ARG A 424 37.84 2.68 0.94
C ARG A 424 36.48 2.42 0.31
N SER A 425 36.03 1.18 0.35
CA SER A 425 34.65 0.82 0.04
C SER A 425 33.79 0.81 1.30
N ILE A 426 32.65 1.52 1.26
CA ILE A 426 31.67 1.56 2.35
C ILE A 426 30.37 0.95 1.82
N SER A 427 29.90 -0.12 2.47
CA SER A 427 28.61 -0.74 2.15
C SER A 427 27.57 -0.34 3.20
N ARG A 428 26.36 -0.06 2.76
CA ARG A 428 25.17 0.18 3.57
C ARG A 428 24.19 -0.95 3.33
N ASN A 429 23.75 -1.60 4.41
CA ASN A 429 22.72 -2.62 4.35
C ASN A 429 21.33 -1.98 4.22
N PRO A 430 20.40 -2.64 3.51
CA PRO A 430 19.03 -2.17 3.39
C PRO A 430 18.25 -2.29 4.71
N VAL A 431 17.31 -1.37 4.90
CA VAL A 431 16.30 -1.40 5.97
C VAL A 431 14.92 -1.16 5.36
N ALA A 432 13.94 -1.99 5.71
CA ALA A 432 12.54 -1.87 5.25
C ALA A 432 11.59 -1.40 6.37
N TYR A 433 10.50 -0.74 5.99
CA TYR A 433 9.30 -0.59 6.80
C TYR A 433 8.24 -1.57 6.28
N LEU A 434 7.67 -2.40 7.17
CA LEU A 434 6.52 -3.24 6.89
C LEU A 434 5.34 -2.73 7.70
N ILE A 435 4.30 -2.26 7.02
CA ILE A 435 3.15 -1.62 7.65
C ILE A 435 1.88 -2.42 7.33
N CYS A 436 1.19 -2.92 8.35
CA CYS A 436 -0.11 -3.57 8.21
C CYS A 436 -1.17 -2.80 9.01
N ASN A 437 -2.45 -3.12 8.82
CA ASN A 437 -3.55 -2.61 9.67
C ASN A 437 -4.41 -3.77 10.19
N GLN A 438 -3.75 -4.80 10.73
CA GLN A 438 -4.44 -5.97 11.27
C GLN A 438 -5.14 -5.66 12.61
N THR A 439 -6.01 -6.58 13.03
CA THR A 439 -6.76 -6.55 14.28
C THR A 439 -5.79 -6.36 15.47
N PRO A 440 -5.91 -5.28 16.27
CA PRO A 440 -5.03 -5.04 17.41
C PRO A 440 -5.22 -6.08 18.52
N PRO A 441 -4.27 -6.20 19.46
CA PRO A 441 -4.47 -6.93 20.71
C PRO A 441 -5.68 -6.38 21.50
N VAL A 442 -6.39 -7.25 22.20
CA VAL A 442 -7.52 -6.89 23.05
C VAL A 442 -7.20 -7.31 24.49
N GLY A 443 -7.03 -6.33 25.38
CA GLY A 443 -6.60 -6.62 26.76
C GLY A 443 -5.28 -7.40 26.80
N GLU A 444 -5.27 -8.54 27.49
CA GLU A 444 -4.12 -9.46 27.59
C GLU A 444 -4.02 -10.45 26.42
N GLN A 445 -5.01 -10.48 25.52
CA GLN A 445 -5.00 -11.36 24.35
C GLN A 445 -4.06 -10.80 23.28
N PRO A 446 -3.16 -11.60 22.69
CA PRO A 446 -2.34 -11.15 21.57
C PRO A 446 -3.22 -10.80 20.36
N SER A 447 -2.64 -10.11 19.37
CA SER A 447 -3.30 -9.92 18.07
C SER A 447 -3.57 -11.29 17.44
N LEU A 448 -4.85 -11.67 17.38
CA LEU A 448 -5.32 -12.92 16.77
C LEU A 448 -5.81 -12.64 15.36
N MET A 449 -5.07 -13.16 14.39
CA MET A 449 -5.23 -12.83 12.98
C MET A 449 -6.29 -13.71 12.33
N THR A 450 -7.07 -13.11 11.44
CA THR A 450 -7.74 -13.85 10.37
C THR A 450 -6.72 -14.41 9.39
N PHE A 451 -7.09 -15.44 8.63
CA PHE A 451 -6.21 -15.97 7.58
C PHE A 451 -5.85 -14.91 6.52
N GLY A 452 -6.77 -14.01 6.17
CA GLY A 452 -6.48 -12.91 5.24
C GLY A 452 -5.49 -11.89 5.78
N GLU A 453 -5.46 -11.65 7.10
CA GLU A 453 -4.40 -10.82 7.71
C GLU A 453 -3.04 -11.54 7.69
N VAL A 454 -3.02 -12.88 7.77
CA VAL A 454 -1.79 -13.67 7.60
C VAL A 454 -1.28 -13.56 6.16
N GLU A 455 -2.15 -13.72 5.16
CA GLU A 455 -1.81 -13.52 3.75
C GLU A 455 -1.28 -12.11 3.51
N THR A 456 -1.91 -11.08 4.08
CA THR A 456 -1.46 -9.68 3.99
C THR A 456 -0.05 -9.49 4.58
N LEU A 457 0.25 -10.09 5.73
CA LEU A 457 1.60 -10.01 6.30
C LEU A 457 2.64 -10.69 5.41
N PHE A 458 2.32 -11.85 4.81
CA PHE A 458 3.21 -12.54 3.88
C PHE A 458 3.41 -11.73 2.60
N HIS A 459 2.37 -11.08 2.09
CA HIS A 459 2.43 -10.16 0.95
C HIS A 459 3.44 -9.04 1.19
N GLU A 460 3.28 -8.27 2.27
CA GLU A 460 4.21 -7.18 2.59
C GLU A 460 5.64 -7.69 2.84
N PHE A 461 5.76 -8.87 3.46
CA PHE A 461 7.05 -9.48 3.69
C PHE A 461 7.75 -9.87 2.38
N GLY A 462 7.01 -10.22 1.32
CA GLY A 462 7.58 -10.46 -0.01
C GLY A 462 8.23 -9.22 -0.63
N HIS A 463 7.58 -8.05 -0.54
CA HIS A 463 8.23 -6.77 -0.90
C HIS A 463 9.47 -6.51 -0.03
N GLY A 464 9.33 -6.72 1.29
CA GLY A 464 10.43 -6.61 2.24
C GLY A 464 11.63 -7.48 1.85
N LEU A 465 11.39 -8.73 1.45
CA LEU A 465 12.41 -9.67 1.01
C LEU A 465 13.14 -9.18 -0.24
N GLN A 466 12.44 -8.66 -1.24
CA GLN A 466 13.09 -8.14 -2.45
C GLN A 466 13.98 -6.94 -2.13
N HIS A 467 13.54 -6.04 -1.25
CA HIS A 467 14.36 -4.93 -0.79
C HIS A 467 15.57 -5.38 0.04
N MET A 468 15.36 -6.31 0.97
CA MET A 468 16.36 -6.72 1.94
C MET A 468 17.41 -7.67 1.38
N LEU A 469 17.06 -8.53 0.41
CA LEU A 469 17.95 -9.56 -0.14
C LEU A 469 18.62 -9.17 -1.45
N THR A 470 18.41 -7.93 -1.93
CA THR A 470 19.10 -7.39 -3.09
C THR A 470 20.62 -7.52 -2.97
N THR A 471 21.26 -7.94 -4.06
CA THR A 471 22.73 -8.01 -4.21
C THR A 471 23.26 -6.89 -5.10
N VAL A 472 22.38 -6.01 -5.56
CA VAL A 472 22.73 -4.79 -6.29
C VAL A 472 23.25 -3.73 -5.34
N ASP A 473 24.43 -3.19 -5.65
CA ASP A 473 25.13 -2.18 -4.85
C ASP A 473 24.81 -0.75 -5.29
N HIS A 474 24.19 -0.58 -6.46
CA HIS A 474 23.89 0.73 -7.03
C HIS A 474 22.51 1.22 -6.53
N PRO A 475 22.42 2.37 -5.81
CA PRO A 475 21.16 2.81 -5.21
C PRO A 475 20.00 2.97 -6.20
N GLY A 476 20.29 3.40 -7.43
CA GLY A 476 19.27 3.64 -8.46
C GLY A 476 18.56 2.39 -8.96
N CYS A 477 19.08 1.19 -8.70
CA CYS A 477 18.48 -0.07 -9.12
C CYS A 477 18.53 -1.17 -8.05
N SER A 478 18.75 -0.79 -6.79
CA SER A 478 18.84 -1.73 -5.68
C SER A 478 17.49 -1.94 -5.01
N GLY A 479 17.22 -3.17 -4.58
CA GLY A 479 15.99 -3.52 -3.89
C GLY A 479 14.83 -3.45 -4.87
N ILE A 480 13.81 -2.66 -4.55
CA ILE A 480 12.66 -2.43 -5.43
C ILE A 480 12.86 -1.24 -6.40
N ASN A 481 13.96 -0.50 -6.27
CA ASN A 481 14.22 0.66 -7.12
C ASN A 481 14.44 0.24 -8.57
N ASN A 482 13.82 0.97 -9.50
CA ASN A 482 13.89 0.74 -10.94
C ASN A 482 13.39 -0.65 -11.39
N VAL A 483 12.66 -1.36 -10.54
CA VAL A 483 11.85 -2.50 -10.97
C VAL A 483 10.57 -1.94 -11.57
N GLU A 484 10.24 -2.36 -12.78
CA GLU A 484 9.03 -1.96 -13.49
C GLU A 484 7.80 -2.29 -12.65
N TRP A 485 6.88 -1.32 -12.55
CA TRP A 485 5.81 -1.30 -11.53
C TRP A 485 4.78 -2.44 -11.64
N ASP A 486 4.73 -3.13 -12.76
CA ASP A 486 3.90 -4.31 -13.02
C ASP A 486 4.62 -5.64 -12.76
N ALA A 487 5.87 -5.59 -12.29
CA ALA A 487 6.61 -6.73 -11.75
C ALA A 487 6.89 -6.63 -10.25
N VAL A 488 6.74 -5.46 -9.61
CA VAL A 488 7.04 -5.27 -8.17
C VAL A 488 6.16 -6.13 -7.24
N GLU A 489 4.98 -6.52 -7.71
CA GLU A 489 4.01 -7.36 -6.98
C GLU A 489 4.30 -8.87 -7.09
N LEU A 490 5.30 -9.26 -7.89
CA LEU A 490 5.70 -10.67 -8.03
C LEU A 490 6.12 -11.30 -6.69
N PRO A 491 7.11 -10.77 -5.96
CA PRO A 491 7.57 -11.41 -4.73
C PRO A 491 6.55 -11.32 -3.59
N SER A 492 5.71 -10.28 -3.54
CA SER A 492 4.65 -10.13 -2.54
C SER A 492 3.60 -11.23 -2.71
N GLN A 493 2.98 -11.33 -3.88
CA GLN A 493 1.97 -12.36 -4.16
C GLN A 493 2.54 -13.79 -4.18
N PHE A 494 3.82 -13.95 -4.53
CA PHE A 494 4.49 -15.25 -4.44
C PHE A 494 4.51 -15.76 -2.99
N MET A 495 4.76 -14.89 -2.01
CA MET A 495 4.79 -15.28 -0.60
C MET A 495 3.44 -15.74 -0.07
N GLU A 496 2.32 -15.18 -0.56
CA GLU A 496 0.96 -15.57 -0.14
C GLU A 496 0.66 -17.06 -0.39
N ASN A 497 1.20 -17.64 -1.47
CA ASN A 497 1.00 -19.06 -1.79
C ASN A 497 1.51 -19.99 -0.68
N TRP A 498 2.54 -19.59 0.05
CA TRP A 498 3.11 -20.37 1.15
C TRP A 498 2.22 -20.38 2.40
N CYS A 499 1.21 -19.53 2.49
CA CYS A 499 0.21 -19.62 3.56
C CYS A 499 -0.59 -20.94 3.48
N TYR A 500 -0.68 -21.57 2.31
CA TYR A 500 -1.35 -22.86 2.10
C TYR A 500 -0.38 -24.06 2.07
N ASP A 501 0.94 -23.82 2.03
CA ASP A 501 1.94 -24.87 2.16
C ASP A 501 1.81 -25.53 3.53
N ARG A 502 1.65 -26.86 3.53
CA ARG A 502 1.39 -27.63 4.73
C ARG A 502 2.44 -27.39 5.82
N ALA A 503 3.72 -27.50 5.47
CA ALA A 503 4.79 -27.36 6.45
C ALA A 503 4.84 -25.94 7.05
N THR A 504 4.61 -24.93 6.21
CA THR A 504 4.54 -23.53 6.63
C THR A 504 3.34 -23.26 7.53
N LEU A 505 2.14 -23.68 7.12
CA LEU A 505 0.91 -23.46 7.90
C LEU A 505 0.98 -24.12 9.27
N PHE A 506 1.36 -25.40 9.35
CA PHE A 506 1.50 -26.08 10.65
C PHE A 506 2.69 -25.56 11.48
N GLY A 507 3.64 -24.85 10.85
CA GLY A 507 4.70 -24.12 11.53
C GLY A 507 4.19 -22.90 12.33
N MET A 508 3.17 -22.21 11.81
CA MET A 508 2.57 -21.03 12.45
C MET A 508 1.26 -21.29 13.22
N ALA A 509 0.48 -22.29 12.82
CA ALA A 509 -0.89 -22.47 13.30
C ALA A 509 -0.94 -23.23 14.64
N ARG A 510 -0.87 -22.48 15.75
CA ARG A 510 -0.93 -23.01 17.12
C ARG A 510 -1.84 -22.17 18.01
N HIS A 511 -2.69 -22.85 18.77
CA HIS A 511 -3.62 -22.19 19.67
C HIS A 511 -2.87 -21.34 20.70
N TRP A 512 -3.24 -20.06 20.84
CA TRP A 512 -2.49 -19.10 21.65
C TRP A 512 -2.44 -19.45 23.15
N GLN A 513 -3.51 -20.04 23.70
CA GLN A 513 -3.55 -20.49 25.11
C GLN A 513 -2.95 -21.89 25.33
N THR A 514 -3.35 -22.89 24.53
CA THR A 514 -3.00 -24.30 24.80
C THR A 514 -1.70 -24.72 24.12
N GLY A 515 -1.25 -23.99 23.08
CA GLY A 515 -0.10 -24.36 22.26
C GLY A 515 -0.35 -25.53 21.30
N GLU A 516 -1.55 -26.10 21.31
CA GLU A 516 -1.93 -27.21 20.44
C GLU A 516 -1.89 -26.80 18.96
N PRO A 517 -1.38 -27.66 18.06
CA PRO A 517 -1.40 -27.38 16.64
C PRO A 517 -2.82 -27.32 16.11
N LEU A 518 -3.04 -26.59 15.02
CA LEU A 518 -4.30 -26.61 14.29
C LEU A 518 -4.71 -28.06 13.98
N PRO A 519 -5.94 -28.48 14.29
CA PRO A 519 -6.37 -29.83 13.92
C PRO A 519 -6.40 -30.00 12.39
N GLU A 520 -6.00 -31.18 11.92
CA GLU A 520 -5.91 -31.53 10.49
C GLU A 520 -7.18 -31.16 9.69
N ALA A 521 -8.35 -31.43 10.28
CA ALA A 521 -9.62 -31.15 9.63
C ALA A 521 -9.82 -29.66 9.30
N TYR A 522 -9.22 -28.73 10.05
CA TYR A 522 -9.28 -27.30 9.75
C TYR A 522 -8.36 -26.92 8.59
N TYR A 523 -7.20 -27.57 8.46
CA TYR A 523 -6.31 -27.39 7.30
C TYR A 523 -6.99 -27.81 6.00
N GLU A 524 -7.61 -28.99 5.98
CA GLU A 524 -8.34 -29.48 4.80
C GLU A 524 -9.53 -28.57 4.42
N LYS A 525 -10.22 -28.01 5.41
CA LYS A 525 -11.30 -27.02 5.19
C LYS A 525 -10.77 -25.72 4.59
N LEU A 526 -9.64 -25.22 5.09
CA LEU A 526 -8.95 -24.04 4.53
C LEU A 526 -8.58 -24.25 3.06
N LEU A 527 -7.97 -25.40 2.74
CA LEU A 527 -7.65 -25.76 1.36
C LEU A 527 -8.89 -25.84 0.47
N ALA A 528 -9.94 -26.51 0.94
CA ALA A 528 -11.19 -26.64 0.18
C ALA A 528 -11.88 -25.29 -0.06
N ALA A 529 -11.70 -24.33 0.85
CA ALA A 529 -12.26 -22.98 0.75
C ALA A 529 -11.39 -22.01 -0.08
N ARG A 530 -10.17 -22.37 -0.49
CA ARG A 530 -9.23 -21.49 -1.20
C ARG A 530 -9.83 -20.87 -2.47
N THR A 531 -10.59 -21.64 -3.24
CA THR A 531 -11.22 -21.19 -4.49
C THR A 531 -12.66 -20.71 -4.31
N PHE A 532 -13.14 -20.59 -3.07
CA PHE A 532 -14.49 -20.12 -2.78
C PHE A 532 -14.67 -18.67 -3.26
N MET A 533 -15.65 -18.47 -4.14
CA MET A 533 -15.96 -17.17 -4.75
C MET A 533 -14.81 -16.53 -5.56
N ALA A 534 -13.90 -17.35 -6.07
CA ALA A 534 -12.76 -16.88 -6.85
C ALA A 534 -13.19 -16.11 -8.12
N GLY A 535 -14.30 -16.50 -8.77
CA GLY A 535 -14.84 -15.79 -9.93
C GLY A 535 -15.24 -14.36 -9.59
N SER A 536 -16.00 -14.19 -8.50
CA SER A 536 -16.39 -12.86 -7.99
C SER A 536 -15.17 -12.02 -7.57
N GLY A 537 -14.21 -12.63 -6.88
CA GLY A 537 -12.98 -11.97 -6.46
C GLY A 537 -12.11 -11.50 -7.63
N MET A 538 -11.94 -12.35 -8.64
CA MET A 538 -11.18 -12.04 -9.85
C MET A 538 -11.84 -10.89 -10.64
N LEU A 539 -13.16 -10.97 -10.88
CA LEU A 539 -13.91 -9.91 -11.54
C LEU A 539 -13.82 -8.56 -10.83
N ARG A 540 -13.83 -8.55 -9.49
CA ARG A 540 -13.65 -7.32 -8.71
C ARG A 540 -12.30 -6.66 -8.98
N GLN A 541 -11.21 -7.43 -9.02
CA GLN A 541 -9.88 -6.89 -9.34
C GLN A 541 -9.81 -6.38 -10.78
N ILE A 542 -10.37 -7.13 -11.74
CA ILE A 542 -10.44 -6.73 -13.16
C ILE A 542 -11.25 -5.44 -13.32
N ASN A 543 -12.36 -5.28 -12.60
CA ASN A 543 -13.17 -4.06 -12.60
C ASN A 543 -12.32 -2.83 -12.23
N PHE A 544 -11.51 -2.93 -11.17
CA PHE A 544 -10.63 -1.83 -10.76
C PHE A 544 -9.54 -1.53 -11.80
N SER A 545 -8.92 -2.56 -12.37
CA SER A 545 -7.87 -2.40 -13.38
C SER A 545 -8.40 -1.77 -14.66
N LEU A 546 -9.54 -2.23 -15.18
CA LEU A 546 -10.15 -1.67 -16.39
C LEU A 546 -10.70 -0.26 -16.15
N LEU A 547 -11.26 0.03 -14.97
CA LEU A 547 -11.73 1.37 -14.65
C LEU A 547 -10.57 2.37 -14.58
N ASP A 548 -9.48 2.01 -13.89
CA ASP A 548 -8.26 2.83 -13.85
C ASP A 548 -7.72 3.10 -15.26
N LEU A 549 -7.60 2.06 -16.08
CA LEU A 549 -7.06 2.19 -17.43
C LEU A 549 -7.95 3.07 -18.31
N GLU A 550 -9.28 2.89 -18.26
CA GLU A 550 -10.24 3.68 -19.04
C GLU A 550 -10.21 5.17 -18.65
N LEU A 551 -10.12 5.47 -17.34
CA LEU A 551 -10.02 6.84 -16.82
C LEU A 551 -8.73 7.56 -17.29
N HIS A 552 -7.65 6.83 -17.55
CA HIS A 552 -6.36 7.41 -17.94
C HIS A 552 -6.02 7.25 -19.44
N HIS A 553 -6.82 6.51 -20.19
CA HIS A 553 -6.61 6.28 -21.61
C HIS A 553 -7.69 6.94 -22.49
N ARG A 554 -8.98 6.71 -22.23
CA ARG A 554 -10.07 7.13 -23.14
C ARG A 554 -11.00 8.18 -22.56
N PHE A 555 -11.08 8.31 -21.24
CA PHE A 555 -11.92 9.31 -20.59
C PHE A 555 -11.46 10.74 -20.94
N ASP A 556 -12.43 11.62 -21.25
CA ASP A 556 -12.19 13.04 -21.48
C ASP A 556 -12.67 13.85 -20.27
N PRO A 557 -11.74 14.40 -19.44
CA PRO A 557 -12.11 15.22 -18.29
C PRO A 557 -12.78 16.56 -18.65
N GLN A 558 -12.82 16.94 -19.92
CA GLN A 558 -13.58 18.10 -20.40
C GLN A 558 -14.87 17.71 -21.13
N GLY A 559 -15.15 16.40 -21.23
CA GLY A 559 -16.32 15.85 -21.88
C GLY A 559 -17.59 15.89 -21.01
N THR A 560 -18.65 15.25 -21.49
CA THR A 560 -19.95 15.19 -20.80
C THR A 560 -20.13 13.93 -19.94
N GLU A 561 -19.29 12.90 -20.13
CA GLU A 561 -19.34 11.68 -19.33
C GLU A 561 -18.69 11.95 -17.96
N THR A 562 -19.28 11.46 -16.87
CA THR A 562 -18.69 11.58 -15.53
C THR A 562 -17.88 10.33 -15.18
N VAL A 563 -17.01 10.42 -14.17
CA VAL A 563 -16.24 9.26 -13.70
C VAL A 563 -17.13 8.13 -13.18
N GLU A 564 -18.30 8.46 -12.62
CA GLU A 564 -19.32 7.49 -12.21
C GLU A 564 -19.98 6.81 -13.41
N ALA A 565 -20.22 7.54 -14.50
CA ALA A 565 -20.74 6.95 -15.74
C ALA A 565 -19.73 5.97 -16.36
N VAL A 566 -18.42 6.30 -16.32
CA VAL A 566 -17.36 5.36 -16.71
C VAL A 566 -17.39 4.12 -15.82
N ARG A 567 -17.47 4.29 -14.49
CA ARG A 567 -17.60 3.18 -13.54
C ARG A 567 -18.76 2.26 -13.91
N ASP A 568 -19.96 2.81 -14.13
CA ASP A 568 -21.15 2.02 -14.42
C ASP A 568 -21.01 1.25 -15.74
N ARG A 569 -20.41 1.88 -16.76
CA ARG A 569 -20.13 1.26 -18.06
C ARG A 569 -19.14 0.11 -17.95
N ILE A 570 -18.07 0.25 -17.16
CA ILE A 570 -17.09 -0.82 -16.92
C ILE A 570 -17.73 -1.95 -16.11
N ALA A 571 -18.41 -1.61 -15.00
CA ALA A 571 -19.08 -2.56 -14.12
C ALA A 571 -20.11 -3.45 -14.85
N ALA A 572 -20.76 -2.95 -15.90
CA ALA A 572 -21.68 -3.73 -16.72
C ALA A 572 -21.06 -4.98 -17.38
N LYS A 573 -19.72 -5.06 -17.48
CA LYS A 573 -18.99 -6.20 -18.05
C LYS A 573 -18.15 -6.98 -17.03
N THR A 574 -17.97 -6.40 -15.85
CA THR A 574 -17.02 -6.87 -14.82
C THR A 574 -17.68 -7.08 -13.45
N SER A 575 -18.98 -6.86 -13.32
CA SER A 575 -19.73 -7.13 -12.08
C SER A 575 -21.06 -7.80 -12.39
N VAL A 576 -21.39 -8.82 -11.60
CA VAL A 576 -22.69 -9.50 -11.64
C VAL A 576 -23.78 -8.76 -10.85
N LEU A 577 -23.38 -7.73 -10.10
CA LEU A 577 -24.28 -6.84 -9.37
C LEU A 577 -23.95 -5.38 -9.75
N ALA A 578 -24.90 -4.68 -10.35
CA ALA A 578 -24.71 -3.30 -10.77
C ALA A 578 -24.38 -2.40 -9.55
N PRO A 579 -23.42 -1.46 -9.65
CA PRO A 579 -23.12 -0.51 -8.58
C PRO A 579 -24.36 0.25 -8.11
N LEU A 580 -24.33 0.71 -6.85
CA LEU A 580 -25.40 1.57 -6.35
C LEU A 580 -25.32 2.95 -7.04
N PRO A 581 -26.46 3.64 -7.27
CA PRO A 581 -26.45 4.98 -7.87
C PRO A 581 -25.59 6.00 -7.10
N ASP A 582 -25.47 5.81 -5.79
CA ASP A 582 -24.72 6.63 -4.84
C ASP A 582 -23.36 6.03 -4.47
N ASP A 583 -22.89 5.01 -5.19
CA ASP A 583 -21.53 4.54 -5.06
C ASP A 583 -20.58 5.68 -5.44
N ALA A 584 -19.53 5.89 -4.65
CA ALA A 584 -18.50 6.87 -4.92
C ALA A 584 -17.11 6.34 -4.52
N PHE A 585 -16.90 5.02 -4.65
CA PHE A 585 -15.67 4.40 -4.17
C PHE A 585 -14.39 5.02 -4.76
N LEU A 586 -14.47 5.61 -5.96
CA LEU A 586 -13.38 6.37 -6.60
C LEU A 586 -12.83 7.48 -5.69
N CYS A 587 -13.68 8.16 -4.90
CA CYS A 587 -13.27 9.16 -3.90
C CYS A 587 -12.35 8.58 -2.82
N SER A 588 -12.36 7.26 -2.64
CA SER A 588 -11.50 6.54 -1.70
C SER A 588 -10.47 5.63 -2.39
N PHE A 589 -10.34 5.70 -3.73
CA PHE A 589 -9.46 4.82 -4.49
C PHE A 589 -8.00 5.33 -4.49
N GLY A 590 -7.40 5.30 -3.30
CA GLY A 590 -6.08 5.87 -3.03
C GLY A 590 -4.96 5.33 -3.92
N HIS A 591 -5.05 4.08 -4.39
CA HIS A 591 -4.04 3.46 -5.26
C HIS A 591 -3.74 4.31 -6.50
N ILE A 592 -4.78 4.81 -7.17
CA ILE A 592 -4.63 5.48 -8.47
C ILE A 592 -4.61 7.00 -8.35
N PHE A 593 -5.19 7.58 -7.29
CA PHE A 593 -5.23 9.04 -7.15
C PHE A 593 -4.19 9.60 -6.18
N ALA A 594 -3.65 8.76 -5.30
CA ALA A 594 -2.70 9.19 -4.27
C ALA A 594 -1.65 8.11 -3.94
N GLY A 595 -1.41 7.21 -4.88
CA GLY A 595 -0.42 6.14 -4.85
C GLY A 595 0.22 5.95 -6.22
N GLY A 596 1.07 4.93 -6.35
CA GLY A 596 1.87 4.68 -7.56
C GLY A 596 1.13 3.98 -8.71
N TYR A 597 -0.16 3.66 -8.57
CA TYR A 597 -0.87 2.76 -9.48
C TYR A 597 -1.74 3.46 -10.53
N ALA A 598 -1.53 4.76 -10.78
CA ALA A 598 -2.28 5.48 -11.82
C ALA A 598 -2.01 4.92 -13.21
N ALA A 599 -3.04 4.46 -13.92
CA ALA A 599 -2.91 3.64 -15.14
C ALA A 599 -1.95 2.45 -14.93
N GLY A 600 -2.10 1.80 -13.79
CA GLY A 600 -1.18 0.81 -13.26
C GLY A 600 -1.81 -0.12 -12.24
N TYR A 601 -3.11 -0.01 -11.92
CA TYR A 601 -3.75 -0.95 -11.00
C TYR A 601 -3.80 -2.38 -11.57
N TYR A 602 -3.68 -2.53 -12.90
CA TYR A 602 -3.50 -3.83 -13.54
C TYR A 602 -2.21 -4.56 -13.10
N SER A 603 -1.22 -3.84 -12.55
CA SER A 603 0.03 -4.42 -12.04
C SER A 603 -0.20 -5.59 -11.10
N TYR A 604 -1.25 -5.54 -10.26
CA TYR A 604 -1.60 -6.66 -9.38
C TYR A 604 -1.86 -7.95 -10.17
N LYS A 605 -2.70 -7.91 -11.22
CA LYS A 605 -3.03 -9.12 -12.01
C LYS A 605 -1.93 -9.48 -12.99
N TRP A 606 -1.19 -8.51 -13.51
CA TRP A 606 -0.02 -8.76 -14.34
C TRP A 606 1.06 -9.52 -13.56
N ALA A 607 1.37 -9.07 -12.35
CA ALA A 607 2.31 -9.75 -11.48
C ALA A 607 1.75 -11.06 -10.89
N GLU A 608 0.44 -11.20 -10.73
CA GLU A 608 -0.15 -12.45 -10.21
C GLU A 608 0.01 -13.59 -11.22
N VAL A 609 0.03 -13.29 -12.52
CA VAL A 609 0.45 -14.25 -13.55
C VAL A 609 1.88 -14.70 -13.31
N LEU A 610 2.80 -13.75 -13.08
CA LEU A 610 4.19 -14.06 -12.77
C LEU A 610 4.30 -14.88 -11.48
N SER A 611 3.60 -14.51 -10.41
CA SER A 611 3.76 -15.11 -9.09
C SER A 611 3.14 -16.50 -9.00
N ALA A 612 1.98 -16.71 -9.59
CA ALA A 612 1.36 -18.03 -9.72
C ALA A 612 2.23 -18.97 -10.56
N ASP A 613 2.77 -18.48 -11.68
CA ASP A 613 3.66 -19.28 -12.51
C ASP A 613 5.02 -19.55 -11.86
N ALA A 614 5.55 -18.58 -11.09
CA ALA A 614 6.74 -18.79 -10.29
C ALA A 614 6.50 -19.86 -9.20
N PHE A 615 5.36 -19.83 -8.53
CA PHE A 615 4.97 -20.85 -7.57
C PHE A 615 4.75 -22.22 -8.22
N SER A 616 4.24 -22.27 -9.46
CA SER A 616 4.07 -23.51 -10.21
C SER A 616 5.39 -24.28 -10.42
N ALA A 617 6.53 -23.59 -10.48
CA ALA A 617 7.84 -24.25 -10.52
C ALA A 617 8.12 -25.09 -9.26
N PHE A 618 7.59 -24.67 -8.10
CA PHE A 618 7.68 -25.44 -6.85
C PHE A 618 6.71 -26.63 -6.85
N GLU A 619 5.53 -26.49 -7.46
CA GLU A 619 4.59 -27.59 -7.65
C GLU A 619 5.16 -28.67 -8.60
N GLU A 620 5.85 -28.26 -9.66
CA GLU A 620 6.49 -29.15 -10.66
C GLU A 620 7.54 -30.09 -10.06
N VAL A 621 8.25 -29.66 -9.01
CA VAL A 621 9.28 -30.47 -8.34
C VAL A 621 8.74 -31.28 -7.17
N ASP A 622 7.43 -31.23 -6.92
CA ASP A 622 6.72 -31.76 -5.75
C ASP A 622 7.14 -31.06 -4.45
N LEU A 623 6.19 -30.41 -3.76
CA LEU A 623 6.42 -29.71 -2.50
C LEU A 623 6.90 -30.62 -1.35
N SER A 624 6.74 -31.94 -1.48
CA SER A 624 7.30 -32.92 -0.55
C SER A 624 8.80 -33.18 -0.75
N ASN A 625 9.36 -32.80 -1.91
CA ASN A 625 10.79 -32.90 -2.21
C ASN A 625 11.56 -31.70 -1.66
N GLU A 626 11.85 -31.76 -0.35
CA GLU A 626 12.46 -30.64 0.38
C GLU A 626 13.78 -30.15 -0.23
N ALA A 627 14.62 -31.04 -0.75
CA ALA A 627 15.88 -30.64 -1.38
C ALA A 627 15.65 -29.83 -2.67
N ALA A 628 14.65 -30.21 -3.47
CA ALA A 628 14.28 -29.47 -4.67
C ALA A 628 13.63 -28.12 -4.33
N VAL A 629 12.73 -28.10 -3.33
CA VAL A 629 12.09 -26.87 -2.82
C VAL A 629 13.15 -25.88 -2.33
N GLN A 630 14.12 -26.32 -1.53
CA GLN A 630 15.21 -25.46 -1.06
C GLN A 630 16.08 -24.95 -2.20
N SER A 631 16.43 -25.82 -3.16
CA SER A 631 17.21 -25.43 -4.34
C SER A 631 16.48 -24.38 -5.19
N LEU A 632 15.16 -24.52 -5.39
CA LEU A 632 14.34 -23.52 -6.07
C LEU A 632 14.21 -22.23 -5.28
N GLY A 633 14.04 -22.32 -3.95
CA GLY A 633 14.02 -21.16 -3.06
C GLY A 633 15.31 -20.34 -3.15
N ARG A 634 16.47 -21.00 -3.15
CA ARG A 634 17.77 -20.34 -3.39
C ARG A 634 17.85 -19.72 -4.78
N ARG A 635 17.34 -20.40 -5.82
CA ARG A 635 17.26 -19.83 -7.17
C ARG A 635 16.38 -18.59 -7.21
N PHE A 636 15.20 -18.61 -6.57
CA PHE A 636 14.30 -17.46 -6.49
C PHE A 636 14.96 -16.28 -5.75
N ARG A 637 15.67 -16.56 -4.65
CA ARG A 637 16.49 -15.58 -3.93
C ARG A 637 17.53 -14.94 -4.84
N ASP A 638 18.32 -15.76 -5.54
CA ASP A 638 19.47 -15.30 -6.33
C ASP A 638 19.08 -14.63 -7.67
N THR A 639 17.79 -14.71 -8.03
CA THR A 639 17.18 -14.05 -9.20
C THR A 639 16.21 -12.95 -8.76
N VAL A 640 14.94 -13.30 -8.56
CA VAL A 640 13.82 -12.37 -8.30
C VAL A 640 14.10 -11.42 -7.11
N LEU A 641 14.68 -11.93 -6.03
CA LEU A 641 14.96 -11.10 -4.84
C LEU A 641 16.31 -10.37 -4.89
N ALA A 642 17.28 -10.87 -5.66
CA ALA A 642 18.66 -10.38 -5.63
C ALA A 642 18.97 -9.31 -6.68
N GLN A 643 18.27 -9.30 -7.82
CA GLN A 643 18.67 -8.52 -9.00
C GLN A 643 18.12 -7.09 -9.03
N GLY A 644 17.17 -6.75 -8.15
CA GLY A 644 16.48 -5.45 -8.13
C GLY A 644 16.08 -4.96 -9.52
N GLY A 645 16.17 -3.66 -9.77
CA GLY A 645 15.95 -3.05 -11.09
C GLY A 645 17.18 -3.03 -11.99
N SER A 646 18.18 -3.88 -11.76
CA SER A 646 19.43 -3.89 -12.54
C SER A 646 19.31 -4.64 -13.87
N GLN A 647 18.23 -5.42 -14.02
CA GLN A 647 17.87 -6.14 -15.24
C GLN A 647 16.38 -6.01 -15.48
N HIS A 648 15.98 -6.17 -16.74
CA HIS A 648 14.56 -6.17 -17.10
C HIS A 648 13.83 -7.35 -16.41
N PRO A 649 12.66 -7.14 -15.77
CA PRO A 649 11.99 -8.16 -14.95
C PRO A 649 11.62 -9.44 -15.70
N LEU A 650 11.27 -9.34 -16.98
CA LEU A 650 11.04 -10.53 -17.81
C LEU A 650 12.30 -11.41 -17.90
N THR A 651 13.49 -10.81 -18.02
CA THR A 651 14.76 -11.55 -18.03
C THR A 651 14.98 -12.23 -16.68
N VAL A 652 14.79 -11.51 -15.58
CA VAL A 652 14.91 -12.06 -14.22
C VAL A 652 13.92 -13.22 -14.00
N PHE A 653 12.70 -13.07 -14.48
CA PHE A 653 11.68 -14.11 -14.44
C PHE A 653 12.10 -15.34 -15.26
N VAL A 654 12.59 -15.17 -16.48
CA VAL A 654 13.06 -16.28 -17.32
C VAL A 654 14.27 -16.97 -16.71
N ASP A 655 15.20 -16.23 -16.12
CA ASP A 655 16.36 -16.79 -15.40
C ASP A 655 15.92 -17.68 -14.22
N PHE A 656 14.85 -17.29 -13.53
CA PHE A 656 14.24 -18.12 -12.50
C PHE A 656 13.44 -19.29 -13.09
N ARG A 657 12.53 -19.03 -14.04
CA ARG A 657 11.47 -19.96 -14.47
C ARG A 657 11.94 -20.94 -15.53
N GLY A 658 12.94 -20.54 -16.33
CA GLY A 658 13.43 -21.25 -17.52
C GLY A 658 12.60 -21.01 -18.79
N ARG A 659 11.53 -20.21 -18.71
CA ARG A 659 10.63 -19.85 -19.81
C ARG A 659 9.88 -18.55 -19.51
N GLU A 660 9.24 -17.98 -20.52
CA GLU A 660 8.30 -16.86 -20.37
C GLU A 660 7.07 -17.25 -19.52
N PRO A 661 6.40 -16.25 -18.90
CA PRO A 661 5.25 -16.49 -18.02
C PRO A 661 4.02 -17.00 -18.77
N ALA A 662 3.18 -17.76 -18.07
CA ALA A 662 1.91 -18.28 -18.58
C ALA A 662 0.76 -17.95 -17.62
N THR A 663 -0.42 -17.66 -18.16
CA THR A 663 -1.65 -17.37 -17.39
C THR A 663 -2.26 -18.63 -16.74
N GLU A 664 -1.97 -19.82 -17.27
CA GLU A 664 -2.57 -21.09 -16.84
C GLU A 664 -2.44 -21.39 -15.34
N PRO A 665 -1.27 -21.21 -14.68
CA PRO A 665 -1.13 -21.44 -13.25
C PRO A 665 -2.06 -20.58 -12.41
N LEU A 666 -2.23 -19.29 -12.76
CA LEU A 666 -3.15 -18.39 -12.06
C LEU A 666 -4.60 -18.88 -12.15
N LEU A 667 -5.04 -19.27 -13.36
CA LEU A 667 -6.39 -19.81 -13.56
C LEU A 667 -6.59 -21.12 -12.80
N ARG A 668 -5.59 -22.01 -12.79
CA ARG A 668 -5.63 -23.27 -12.05
C ARG A 668 -5.69 -23.04 -10.53
N HIS A 669 -4.82 -22.18 -9.98
CA HIS A 669 -4.81 -21.83 -8.55
C HIS A 669 -6.13 -21.17 -8.10
N SER A 670 -6.79 -20.45 -9.00
CA SER A 670 -8.08 -19.81 -8.76
C SER A 670 -9.28 -20.74 -8.97
N GLY A 671 -9.09 -21.95 -9.52
CA GLY A 671 -10.20 -22.84 -9.90
C GLY A 671 -11.04 -22.31 -11.08
N LEU A 672 -10.44 -21.50 -11.95
CA LEU A 672 -11.07 -20.83 -13.10
C LEU A 672 -10.57 -21.33 -14.46
N GLN A 673 -9.76 -22.40 -14.47
CA GLN A 673 -9.35 -23.05 -15.70
C GLN A 673 -10.56 -23.76 -16.33
N ALA A 674 -10.79 -23.54 -17.63
CA ALA A 674 -11.84 -24.24 -18.36
C ALA A 674 -11.63 -25.77 -18.26
N ALA A 675 -12.72 -26.49 -17.96
CA ALA A 675 -12.72 -27.94 -17.79
C ALA A 675 -12.43 -28.71 -19.10
#